data_AF-A0A3T1B348-F1
#
_entry.id   AF-A0A3T1B348-F1
#
_cell.length_a   1.000
_cell.length_b   1.000
_cell.length_c   1.000
_cell.angle_alpha   90.00
_cell.angle_beta   90.00
_cell.angle_gamma   90.00
#
_symmetry.space_group_name_H-M   'P 1'
#
loop_
_entity.id
_entity.type
_entity.pdbx_description
1 polymer ?
#
loop_
_entity_poly.entity_id
_entity_poly.type
_entity_poly.pdbx_seq_one_letter_code
_entity_poly.pdbx_strand_id
1 'polypeptide(L)'
;MSRYIIIGAGAVGASLAAELHRAGIDTVLVARGAQLAALRASGLTYVRPDGAHHLTVPVAAGPAEVDLTEDDVLILATKSTDSAGAVQDWAWRPVKRADGSAGLAATDLPLVTVQNGLETERIALRSFASVTAIVVWIPATFVTPGEIVNHAEPVPAVLWLGRYPSGLDATATAIAADLRRGGFTVNEVADITAHKAAKLIGNLLNSLDALYEPTPLREAAVRALRAEARTVYAAAGIVPATPDPGDFRSVDIPGYTRQGNSTRQSFTRAVVPETDYLDGEIVLLARLHGVPAPLAEAVQSRVHRAVASGVQAGALGDDDLSATLPTVSVPAPAVATPAAASVAAAGAGGGLSAASVAAAGAGGAEELAAARASVLIGAEELHRRVAEPNPPELLDVRWALGDPHGAEHYRAGHLPGAVYVDLDTELAGPHAPGAGRHPLPSAAALQDSARRWGISQGGSVVVYDNSGGLAASRAWWLLRWAGVRDVRILDGGLAAWRAAGYAEATGSASPRKPGDVVLSAGHLPTLTADEAAALPFAASSSPGDRSSAGTRPAGGTLLDARAGERYRGEVEPIDPRAGHIPGAISKPTGENLQDGVPYFKTAEALQARFADVTGRVGVYCGSGVTAAHQIAALATIGIDAALYPGSWSAWSSDPDRPAATGDQP
;
A
#
# COMPACT_ATOMS: atom_id res chain seq x y z
N MET A 1 32.39 -25.06 -5.14
CA MET A 1 32.09 -23.73 -4.54
C MET A 1 31.75 -22.85 -5.71
N SER A 2 30.63 -22.13 -5.65
CA SER A 2 30.18 -21.30 -6.78
C SER A 2 31.17 -20.16 -7.06
N ARG A 3 31.36 -19.83 -8.33
CA ARG A 3 32.05 -18.61 -8.77
C ARG A 3 31.03 -17.63 -9.33
N TYR A 4 31.09 -16.36 -8.91
CA TYR A 4 30.10 -15.35 -9.29
C TYR A 4 30.63 -14.43 -10.38
N ILE A 5 29.95 -14.39 -11.52
CA ILE A 5 30.27 -13.48 -12.62
C ILE A 5 29.30 -12.30 -12.56
N ILE A 6 29.76 -11.16 -12.05
CA ILE A 6 28.94 -9.96 -11.85
C ILE A 6 28.98 -9.10 -13.11
N ILE A 7 27.90 -9.17 -13.90
CA ILE A 7 27.76 -8.49 -15.19
C ILE A 7 27.28 -7.06 -14.95
N GLY A 8 28.23 -6.13 -14.83
CA GLY A 8 27.95 -4.68 -14.67
C GLY A 8 28.57 -4.08 -13.42
N ALA A 9 29.69 -3.39 -13.59
CA ALA A 9 30.44 -2.71 -12.51
C ALA A 9 29.87 -1.33 -12.11
N GLY A 10 28.55 -1.20 -12.03
CA GLY A 10 27.88 -0.04 -11.44
C GLY A 10 27.88 -0.10 -9.90
N ALA A 11 27.18 0.85 -9.25
CA ALA A 11 27.12 0.91 -7.78
C ALA A 11 26.68 -0.41 -7.12
N VAL A 12 25.61 -1.02 -7.62
CA VAL A 12 25.08 -2.29 -7.08
C VAL A 12 26.03 -3.45 -7.37
N GLY A 13 26.40 -3.67 -8.64
CA GLY A 13 27.25 -4.81 -9.02
C GLY A 13 28.63 -4.78 -8.38
N ALA A 14 29.28 -3.62 -8.34
CA ALA A 14 30.57 -3.48 -7.67
C ALA A 14 30.47 -3.68 -6.14
N SER A 15 29.36 -3.26 -5.49
CA SER A 15 29.14 -3.55 -4.07
C SER A 15 28.92 -5.05 -3.82
N LEU A 16 28.14 -5.73 -4.66
CA LEU A 16 27.97 -7.19 -4.58
C LEU A 16 29.32 -7.91 -4.73
N ALA A 17 30.10 -7.52 -5.75
CA ALA A 17 31.40 -8.10 -6.00
C ALA A 17 32.38 -7.85 -4.84
N ALA A 18 32.38 -6.65 -4.26
CA ALA A 18 33.22 -6.30 -3.13
C ALA A 18 32.95 -7.20 -1.92
N GLU A 19 31.68 -7.37 -1.53
CA GLU A 19 31.33 -8.15 -0.34
C GLU A 19 31.54 -9.66 -0.54
N LEU A 20 31.20 -10.21 -1.71
CA LEU A 20 31.49 -11.61 -2.05
C LEU A 20 33.00 -11.87 -2.03
N HIS A 21 33.79 -10.99 -2.65
CA HIS A 21 35.25 -11.12 -2.67
C HIS A 21 35.87 -11.03 -1.27
N ARG A 22 35.40 -10.09 -0.42
CA ARG A 22 35.84 -9.97 0.98
C ARG A 22 35.52 -11.21 1.80
N ALA A 23 34.43 -11.91 1.49
CA ALA A 23 34.07 -13.19 2.11
C ALA A 23 34.83 -14.40 1.53
N GLY A 24 35.79 -14.19 0.62
CA GLY A 24 36.57 -15.26 -0.01
C GLY A 24 35.79 -16.08 -1.02
N ILE A 25 34.70 -15.54 -1.56
CA ILE A 25 33.90 -16.18 -2.62
C ILE A 25 34.47 -15.77 -3.97
N ASP A 26 34.77 -16.75 -4.83
CA ASP A 26 35.36 -16.49 -6.14
C ASP A 26 34.41 -15.61 -6.98
N THR A 27 34.94 -14.50 -7.47
CA THR A 27 34.14 -13.42 -8.05
C THR A 27 34.90 -12.77 -9.20
N VAL A 28 34.22 -12.60 -10.34
CA VAL A 28 34.72 -11.82 -11.49
C VAL A 28 33.76 -10.66 -11.74
N LEU A 29 34.29 -9.45 -11.79
CA LEU A 29 33.52 -8.24 -12.07
C LEU A 29 33.66 -7.85 -13.54
N VAL A 30 32.54 -7.76 -14.26
CA VAL A 30 32.53 -7.34 -15.66
C VAL A 30 32.30 -5.83 -15.75
N ALA A 31 33.24 -5.13 -16.37
CA ALA A 31 33.25 -3.67 -16.50
C ALA A 31 33.55 -3.23 -17.93
N ARG A 32 33.19 -1.99 -18.28
CA ARG A 32 33.52 -1.37 -19.57
C ARG A 32 34.06 0.05 -19.40
N GLY A 33 34.73 0.55 -20.43
CA GLY A 33 35.16 1.96 -20.52
C GLY A 33 36.06 2.40 -19.36
N ALA A 34 35.85 3.61 -18.86
CA ALA A 34 36.66 4.20 -17.80
C ALA A 34 36.65 3.37 -16.50
N GLN A 35 35.52 2.73 -16.17
CA GLN A 35 35.42 1.86 -14.99
C GLN A 35 36.35 0.65 -15.11
N LEU A 36 36.38 0.00 -16.28
CA LEU A 36 37.29 -1.12 -16.53
C LEU A 36 38.76 -0.71 -16.42
N ALA A 37 39.11 0.44 -17.01
CA ALA A 37 40.47 0.96 -16.96
C ALA A 37 40.92 1.25 -15.51
N ALA A 38 40.06 1.89 -14.72
CA ALA A 38 40.34 2.19 -13.31
C ALA A 38 40.49 0.90 -12.47
N LEU A 39 39.55 -0.05 -12.61
CA LEU A 39 39.59 -1.31 -11.86
C LEU A 39 40.84 -2.14 -12.19
N ARG A 40 41.26 -2.19 -13.45
CA ARG A 40 42.51 -2.89 -13.86
C ARG A 40 43.77 -2.18 -13.37
N ALA A 41 43.77 -0.85 -13.33
CA ALA A 41 44.93 -0.07 -12.94
C ALA A 41 45.15 -0.02 -11.42
N SER A 42 44.07 0.05 -10.64
CA SER A 42 44.15 0.37 -9.21
C SER A 42 43.19 -0.42 -8.33
N GLY A 43 42.43 -1.36 -8.89
CA GLY A 43 41.41 -2.11 -8.14
C GLY A 43 40.17 -1.28 -7.84
N LEU A 44 39.36 -1.78 -6.91
CA LEU A 44 38.13 -1.15 -6.42
C LEU A 44 38.36 -0.54 -5.04
N THR A 45 38.16 0.77 -4.91
CA THR A 45 37.97 1.42 -3.62
C THR A 45 36.50 1.31 -3.24
N TYR A 46 36.20 0.52 -2.21
CA TYR A 46 34.86 0.30 -1.70
C TYR A 46 34.75 0.87 -0.29
N VAL A 47 33.94 1.90 -0.11
CA VAL A 47 33.79 2.61 1.16
C VAL A 47 32.50 2.19 1.84
N ARG A 48 32.60 1.79 3.10
CA ARG A 48 31.49 1.48 4.01
C ARG A 48 31.61 2.38 5.26
N PRO A 49 30.59 2.40 6.13
CA PRO A 49 30.64 3.15 7.38
C PRO A 49 31.76 2.69 8.33
N ASP A 50 32.23 1.46 8.18
CA ASP A 50 33.38 0.90 8.89
C ASP A 50 34.76 1.32 8.30
N GLY A 51 34.78 1.96 7.12
CA GLY A 51 35.99 2.47 6.49
C GLY A 51 36.10 2.20 4.99
N ALA A 52 37.23 2.62 4.41
CA ALA A 52 37.57 2.36 3.02
C ALA A 52 38.31 1.02 2.86
N HIS A 53 37.89 0.23 1.88
CA HIS A 53 38.45 -1.09 1.56
C HIS A 53 38.98 -1.07 0.13
N HIS A 54 40.28 -1.32 -0.05
CA HIS A 54 40.89 -1.42 -1.39
C HIS A 54 40.98 -2.89 -1.81
N LEU A 55 40.24 -3.25 -2.86
CA LEU A 55 40.02 -4.64 -3.28
C LEU A 55 40.56 -4.88 -4.68
N THR A 56 41.26 -6.01 -4.87
CA THR A 56 41.72 -6.46 -6.20
C THR A 56 40.81 -7.58 -6.70
N VAL A 57 39.57 -7.22 -7.03
CA VAL A 57 38.60 -8.16 -7.60
C VAL A 57 39.02 -8.47 -9.05
N PRO A 58 39.07 -9.74 -9.48
CA PRO A 58 39.27 -10.09 -10.88
C PRO A 58 38.30 -9.36 -11.82
N VAL A 59 38.78 -8.81 -12.94
CA VAL A 59 37.99 -7.96 -13.83
C VAL A 59 38.05 -8.45 -15.27
N ALA A 60 36.90 -8.53 -15.92
CA ALA A 60 36.77 -8.84 -17.35
C ALA A 60 36.09 -7.68 -18.10
N ALA A 61 36.46 -7.50 -19.38
CA ALA A 61 35.84 -6.52 -20.27
C ALA A 61 34.46 -6.99 -20.80
N GLY A 62 34.22 -8.30 -20.78
CA GLY A 62 33.03 -8.92 -21.34
C GLY A 62 33.14 -10.44 -21.41
N PRO A 63 32.16 -11.12 -22.03
CA PRO A 63 32.08 -12.60 -22.05
C PRO A 63 33.20 -13.28 -22.85
N ALA A 64 33.97 -12.54 -23.64
CA ALA A 64 35.12 -13.06 -24.38
C ALA A 64 36.37 -13.29 -23.50
N GLU A 65 36.43 -12.63 -22.34
CA GLU A 65 37.56 -12.74 -21.39
C GLU A 65 37.23 -13.64 -20.18
N VAL A 66 36.07 -14.31 -20.19
CA VAL A 66 35.63 -15.19 -19.10
C VAL A 66 35.41 -16.60 -19.67
N ASP A 67 36.23 -17.54 -19.20
CA ASP A 67 36.02 -18.97 -19.47
C ASP A 67 35.03 -19.53 -18.44
N LEU A 68 33.79 -19.76 -18.90
CA LEU A 68 32.71 -20.23 -18.02
C LEU A 68 32.85 -21.71 -17.68
N THR A 69 32.50 -22.07 -16.45
CA THR A 69 32.43 -23.44 -15.93
C THR A 69 31.05 -23.71 -15.32
N GLU A 70 30.70 -24.98 -15.12
CA GLU A 70 29.40 -25.37 -14.53
C GLU A 70 29.19 -24.91 -13.08
N ASP A 71 30.24 -24.44 -12.40
CA ASP A 71 30.18 -23.86 -11.05
C ASP A 71 29.83 -22.35 -11.06
N ASP A 72 29.62 -21.75 -12.23
CA ASP A 72 29.37 -20.32 -12.35
C ASP A 72 27.92 -19.91 -12.05
N VAL A 73 27.77 -18.77 -11.41
CA VAL A 73 26.51 -18.04 -11.27
C VAL A 73 26.65 -16.69 -11.94
N LEU A 74 25.79 -16.40 -12.92
CA LEU A 74 25.77 -15.11 -13.59
C LEU A 74 24.87 -14.15 -12.81
N ILE A 75 25.37 -12.96 -12.43
CA ILE A 75 24.53 -11.91 -11.84
C ILE A 75 24.47 -10.72 -12.79
N LEU A 76 23.30 -10.46 -13.35
CA LEU A 76 23.06 -9.30 -14.19
C LEU A 76 22.82 -8.06 -13.34
N ALA A 77 23.81 -7.16 -13.29
CA ALA A 77 23.78 -5.90 -12.56
C ALA A 77 23.86 -4.65 -13.46
N THR A 78 23.62 -4.82 -14.76
CA THR A 78 23.42 -3.72 -15.71
C THR A 78 22.07 -3.03 -15.48
N LYS A 79 21.90 -1.86 -16.11
CA LYS A 79 20.63 -1.15 -16.15
C LYS A 79 19.58 -1.95 -16.93
N SER A 80 18.32 -1.76 -16.60
CA SER A 80 17.17 -2.45 -17.23
C SER A 80 17.12 -2.20 -18.74
N THR A 81 17.54 -1.00 -19.18
CA THR A 81 17.68 -0.63 -20.60
C THR A 81 18.67 -1.50 -21.38
N ASP A 82 19.66 -2.05 -20.69
CA ASP A 82 20.74 -2.84 -21.27
C ASP A 82 20.51 -4.36 -21.09
N SER A 83 19.46 -4.76 -20.34
CA SER A 83 19.21 -6.16 -19.96
C SER A 83 19.06 -7.09 -21.16
N ALA A 84 18.35 -6.67 -22.22
CA ALA A 84 18.16 -7.51 -23.41
C ALA A 84 19.48 -7.85 -24.11
N GLY A 85 20.33 -6.85 -24.35
CA GLY A 85 21.64 -7.05 -24.97
C GLY A 85 22.56 -7.90 -24.10
N ALA A 86 22.60 -7.61 -22.80
CA ALA A 86 23.42 -8.39 -21.87
C ALA A 86 22.95 -9.84 -21.74
N VAL A 87 21.65 -10.13 -21.70
CA VAL A 87 21.16 -11.52 -21.72
C VAL A 87 21.61 -12.23 -22.99
N GLN A 88 21.54 -11.59 -24.15
CA GLN A 88 21.96 -12.17 -25.43
C GLN A 88 23.47 -12.44 -25.50
N ASP A 89 24.29 -11.50 -25.01
CA ASP A 89 25.75 -11.61 -25.00
C ASP A 89 26.25 -12.81 -24.18
N TRP A 90 25.49 -13.20 -23.14
CA TRP A 90 25.89 -14.23 -22.19
C TRP A 90 25.18 -15.58 -22.38
N ALA A 91 23.93 -15.60 -22.85
CA ALA A 91 23.11 -16.82 -22.95
C ALA A 91 23.80 -17.98 -23.66
N TRP A 92 24.46 -17.72 -24.79
CA TRP A 92 24.98 -18.78 -25.65
C TRP A 92 26.49 -18.94 -25.55
N ARG A 93 27.08 -18.46 -24.45
CA ARG A 93 28.51 -18.65 -24.19
C ARG A 93 28.80 -20.12 -23.84
N PRO A 94 29.89 -20.70 -24.36
CA PRO A 94 30.30 -22.06 -24.02
C PRO A 94 30.58 -22.18 -22.52
N VAL A 95 30.14 -23.28 -21.93
CA VAL A 95 30.42 -23.65 -20.53
C VAL A 95 31.24 -24.93 -20.53
N LYS A 96 32.33 -24.95 -19.77
CA LYS A 96 33.12 -26.16 -19.55
C LYS A 96 32.52 -26.97 -18.40
N ARG A 97 32.00 -28.16 -18.71
CA ARG A 97 31.50 -29.10 -17.71
C ARG A 97 32.61 -29.92 -17.07
N ALA A 98 32.36 -30.51 -15.90
CA ALA A 98 33.36 -31.35 -15.22
C ALA A 98 33.67 -32.64 -16.00
N ASP A 99 32.71 -33.15 -16.77
CA ASP A 99 32.90 -34.31 -17.65
C ASP A 99 33.71 -34.01 -18.94
N GLY A 100 34.11 -32.75 -19.13
CA GLY A 100 34.85 -32.28 -20.30
C GLY A 100 33.99 -31.99 -21.53
N SER A 101 32.67 -32.19 -21.46
CA SER A 101 31.75 -31.79 -22.52
C SER A 101 31.52 -30.27 -22.54
N ALA A 102 31.08 -29.78 -23.70
CA ALA A 102 30.69 -28.38 -23.86
C ALA A 102 29.20 -28.20 -23.55
N GLY A 103 28.92 -27.21 -22.71
CA GLY A 103 27.58 -26.72 -22.39
C GLY A 103 27.35 -25.29 -22.87
N LEU A 104 26.18 -24.75 -22.53
CA LEU A 104 25.79 -23.37 -22.84
C LEU A 104 25.28 -22.70 -21.56
N ALA A 105 25.64 -21.44 -21.36
CA ALA A 105 25.28 -20.71 -20.15
C ALA A 105 23.76 -20.70 -19.89
N ALA A 106 22.97 -20.48 -20.94
CA ALA A 106 21.51 -20.45 -20.89
C ALA A 106 20.86 -21.74 -20.39
N THR A 107 21.48 -22.90 -20.64
CA THR A 107 20.93 -24.21 -20.23
C THR A 107 21.53 -24.71 -18.94
N ASP A 108 22.77 -24.32 -18.64
CA ASP A 108 23.57 -24.95 -17.59
C ASP A 108 23.75 -24.07 -16.36
N LEU A 109 23.73 -22.74 -16.52
CA LEU A 109 24.03 -21.80 -15.45
C LEU A 109 22.77 -21.04 -15.01
N PRO A 110 22.63 -20.75 -13.71
CA PRO A 110 21.61 -19.81 -13.25
C PRO A 110 21.97 -18.37 -13.65
N LEU A 111 20.96 -17.63 -14.11
CA LEU A 111 21.02 -16.18 -14.25
C LEU A 111 20.26 -15.51 -13.10
N VAL A 112 20.97 -14.68 -12.34
CA VAL A 112 20.44 -13.88 -11.26
C VAL A 112 20.22 -12.45 -11.74
N THR A 113 19.02 -11.90 -11.53
CA THR A 113 18.69 -10.51 -11.87
C THR A 113 18.60 -9.66 -10.61
N VAL A 114 19.16 -8.44 -10.64
CA VAL A 114 19.13 -7.49 -9.50
C VAL A 114 18.50 -6.13 -9.84
N GLN A 115 17.94 -6.02 -11.05
CA GLN A 115 17.33 -4.80 -11.58
C GLN A 115 16.04 -4.42 -10.85
N ASN A 116 15.74 -3.12 -10.87
CA ASN A 116 14.40 -2.61 -10.59
C ASN A 116 13.43 -2.92 -11.74
N GLY A 117 12.15 -2.61 -11.57
CA GLY A 117 11.12 -2.90 -12.57
C GLY A 117 10.74 -4.38 -12.61
N LEU A 118 9.89 -4.77 -13.58
CA LEU A 118 9.35 -6.13 -13.72
C LEU A 118 9.78 -6.85 -15.00
N GLU A 119 10.46 -6.16 -15.92
CA GLU A 119 10.71 -6.66 -17.27
C GLU A 119 11.94 -7.57 -17.40
N THR A 120 13.00 -7.35 -16.61
CA THR A 120 14.29 -8.02 -16.85
C THR A 120 14.18 -9.55 -16.72
N GLU A 121 13.37 -10.05 -15.81
CA GLU A 121 13.13 -11.48 -15.64
C GLU A 121 12.36 -12.09 -16.83
N ARG A 122 11.40 -11.35 -17.39
CA ARG A 122 10.67 -11.76 -18.60
C ARG A 122 11.60 -11.84 -19.81
N ILE A 123 12.55 -10.90 -19.92
CA ILE A 123 13.61 -10.94 -20.93
C ILE A 123 14.51 -12.17 -20.72
N ALA A 124 14.97 -12.39 -19.49
CA ALA A 124 15.87 -13.50 -19.14
C ALA A 124 15.25 -14.87 -19.44
N LEU A 125 13.99 -15.09 -19.05
CA LEU A 125 13.27 -16.35 -19.24
C LEU A 125 13.09 -16.76 -20.71
N ARG A 126 13.26 -15.82 -21.66
CA ARG A 126 13.24 -16.18 -23.09
C ARG A 126 14.43 -17.04 -23.50
N SER A 127 15.54 -16.97 -22.77
CA SER A 127 16.79 -17.67 -23.11
C SER A 127 17.28 -18.59 -22.01
N PHE A 128 17.27 -18.15 -20.74
CA PHE A 128 17.81 -18.91 -19.62
C PHE A 128 16.78 -19.87 -19.02
N ALA A 129 17.19 -21.13 -18.83
CA ALA A 129 16.38 -22.17 -18.22
C ALA A 129 16.19 -21.99 -16.71
N SER A 130 17.13 -21.31 -16.05
CA SER A 130 17.10 -21.01 -14.62
C SER A 130 17.29 -19.52 -14.38
N VAL A 131 16.26 -18.87 -13.82
CA VAL A 131 16.26 -17.45 -13.48
C VAL A 131 15.90 -17.27 -12.01
N THR A 132 16.80 -16.64 -11.26
CA THR A 132 16.58 -16.21 -9.88
C THR A 132 16.50 -14.69 -9.87
N ALA A 133 15.48 -14.13 -9.23
CA ALA A 133 15.34 -12.68 -9.12
C ALA A 133 15.65 -12.22 -7.71
N ILE A 134 16.31 -11.06 -7.62
CA ILE A 134 16.66 -10.41 -6.36
C ILE A 134 16.16 -8.96 -6.35
N VAL A 135 15.35 -8.65 -5.34
CA VAL A 135 14.99 -7.29 -4.97
C VAL A 135 16.07 -6.75 -4.04
N VAL A 136 16.86 -5.78 -4.51
CA VAL A 136 17.99 -5.21 -3.75
C VAL A 136 17.63 -3.90 -3.06
N TRP A 137 17.80 -3.80 -1.73
CA TRP A 137 17.80 -2.53 -1.02
C TRP A 137 19.23 -2.17 -0.63
N ILE A 138 19.83 -1.22 -1.35
CA ILE A 138 21.21 -0.79 -1.17
C ILE A 138 21.36 0.72 -1.47
N PRO A 139 21.84 1.54 -0.53
CA PRO A 139 22.18 2.94 -0.74
C PRO A 139 23.62 3.08 -1.25
N ALA A 140 23.94 2.44 -2.37
CA ALA A 140 25.26 2.54 -3.00
C ALA A 140 25.33 3.69 -4.02
N THR A 141 26.46 4.41 -4.02
CA THR A 141 26.76 5.53 -4.91
C THR A 141 28.00 5.19 -5.73
N PHE A 142 27.90 5.33 -7.04
CA PHE A 142 29.05 5.33 -7.92
C PHE A 142 29.67 6.73 -7.89
N VAL A 143 30.84 6.89 -7.28
CA VAL A 143 31.45 8.22 -7.10
C VAL A 143 32.22 8.61 -8.36
N THR A 144 33.22 7.81 -8.69
CA THR A 144 34.10 8.00 -9.84
C THR A 144 34.58 6.63 -10.32
N PRO A 145 35.13 6.48 -11.54
CA PRO A 145 35.67 5.21 -11.96
C PRO A 145 36.65 4.60 -10.94
N GLY A 146 36.38 3.36 -10.51
CA GLY A 146 37.15 2.63 -9.50
C GLY A 146 36.72 2.88 -8.05
N GLU A 147 35.72 3.73 -7.77
CA GLU A 147 35.31 4.06 -6.40
C GLU A 147 33.79 4.03 -6.19
N ILE A 148 33.38 3.23 -5.20
CA ILE A 148 32.00 3.01 -4.81
C ILE A 148 31.85 3.23 -3.31
N VAL A 149 30.78 3.93 -2.92
CA VAL A 149 30.44 4.16 -1.51
C VAL A 149 29.11 3.50 -1.22
N ASN A 150 29.04 2.63 -0.22
CA ASN A 150 27.80 2.03 0.25
C ASN A 150 27.48 2.54 1.66
N HIS A 151 26.40 3.29 1.76
CA HIS A 151 25.97 3.97 2.99
C HIS A 151 25.21 3.07 3.97
N ALA A 152 25.14 1.76 3.73
CA ALA A 152 24.29 0.86 4.50
C ALA A 152 24.86 0.43 5.86
N GLU A 153 23.98 0.34 6.85
CA GLU A 153 24.17 -0.32 8.16
C GLU A 153 22.91 -1.09 8.59
N PRO A 154 23.04 -2.13 9.46
CA PRO A 154 24.31 -2.77 9.85
C PRO A 154 24.88 -3.68 8.74
N VAL A 155 24.04 -4.08 7.78
CA VAL A 155 24.41 -4.96 6.66
C VAL A 155 24.60 -4.17 5.36
N PRO A 156 25.41 -4.65 4.39
CA PRO A 156 25.61 -4.01 3.09
C PRO A 156 24.34 -3.78 2.28
N ALA A 157 23.38 -4.71 2.36
CA ALA A 157 22.09 -4.62 1.68
C ALA A 157 21.11 -5.62 2.32
N VAL A 158 19.82 -5.32 2.16
CA VAL A 158 18.74 -6.28 2.36
C VAL A 158 18.26 -6.78 1.00
N LEU A 159 18.22 -8.09 0.83
CA LEU A 159 17.90 -8.76 -0.41
C LEU A 159 16.64 -9.63 -0.20
N TRP A 160 15.67 -9.55 -1.12
CA TRP A 160 14.65 -10.59 -1.24
C TRP A 160 14.93 -11.40 -2.49
N LEU A 161 15.02 -12.71 -2.36
CA LEU A 161 15.47 -13.62 -3.41
C LEU A 161 14.42 -14.70 -3.63
N GLY A 162 14.05 -14.94 -4.87
CA GLY A 162 13.16 -16.04 -5.23
C GLY A 162 13.43 -16.54 -6.64
N ARG A 163 13.02 -17.79 -6.91
CA ARG A 163 12.98 -18.29 -8.29
C ARG A 163 11.90 -17.52 -9.05
N TYR A 164 12.22 -17.10 -10.26
CA TYR A 164 11.23 -16.46 -11.13
C TYR A 164 10.58 -17.51 -12.06
N PRO A 165 9.24 -17.49 -12.28
CA PRO A 165 8.27 -16.50 -11.79
C PRO A 165 7.82 -16.70 -10.33
N SER A 166 7.96 -17.90 -9.77
CA SER A 166 7.55 -18.21 -8.40
C SER A 166 8.32 -19.41 -7.84
N GLY A 167 8.40 -19.47 -6.51
CA GLY A 167 8.94 -20.56 -5.72
C GLY A 167 10.37 -20.34 -5.27
N LEU A 168 10.92 -21.39 -4.67
CA LEU A 168 12.32 -21.51 -4.30
C LEU A 168 12.83 -22.86 -4.81
N ASP A 169 14.10 -22.93 -5.20
CA ASP A 169 14.77 -24.17 -5.55
C ASP A 169 16.17 -24.24 -4.91
N ALA A 170 16.82 -25.39 -5.05
CA ALA A 170 18.12 -25.64 -4.44
C ALA A 170 19.19 -24.62 -4.89
N THR A 171 19.11 -24.17 -6.14
CA THR A 171 20.02 -23.16 -6.69
C THR A 171 19.78 -21.80 -6.04
N ALA A 172 18.53 -21.35 -5.94
CA ALA A 172 18.16 -20.12 -5.23
C ALA A 172 18.61 -20.13 -3.76
N THR A 173 18.40 -21.24 -3.05
CA THR A 173 18.83 -21.40 -1.65
C THR A 173 20.35 -21.43 -1.51
N ALA A 174 21.08 -22.06 -2.43
CA ALA A 174 22.55 -22.03 -2.44
C ALA A 174 23.08 -20.61 -2.66
N ILE A 175 22.50 -19.87 -3.61
CA ILE A 175 22.85 -18.46 -3.86
C ILE A 175 22.55 -17.60 -2.63
N ALA A 176 21.41 -17.81 -1.97
CA ALA A 176 21.06 -17.10 -0.74
C ALA A 176 22.08 -17.38 0.39
N ALA A 177 22.56 -18.62 0.53
CA ALA A 177 23.58 -18.97 1.51
C ALA A 177 24.93 -18.28 1.23
N ASP A 178 25.37 -18.25 -0.03
CA ASP A 178 26.59 -17.55 -0.43
C ASP A 178 26.49 -16.03 -0.23
N LEU A 179 25.34 -15.42 -0.54
CA LEU A 179 25.09 -14.01 -0.25
C LEU A 179 25.08 -13.72 1.27
N ARG A 180 24.48 -14.58 2.10
CA ARG A 180 24.55 -14.43 3.57
C ARG A 180 25.99 -14.53 4.07
N ARG A 181 26.81 -15.42 3.49
CA ARG A 181 28.25 -15.50 3.78
C ARG A 181 29.01 -14.24 3.34
N GLY A 182 28.55 -13.57 2.28
CA GLY A 182 28.96 -12.22 1.88
C GLY A 182 28.53 -11.10 2.85
N GLY A 183 27.80 -11.42 3.92
CA GLY A 183 27.35 -10.45 4.92
C GLY A 183 26.00 -9.78 4.62
N PHE A 184 25.31 -10.17 3.54
CA PHE A 184 23.99 -9.63 3.20
C PHE A 184 22.89 -10.21 4.09
N THR A 185 21.86 -9.41 4.40
CA THR A 185 20.57 -9.96 4.85
C THR A 185 19.83 -10.47 3.63
N VAL A 186 19.47 -11.76 3.62
CA VAL A 186 18.76 -12.39 2.50
C VAL A 186 17.48 -13.06 2.98
N ASN A 187 16.36 -12.60 2.44
CA ASN A 187 15.01 -13.11 2.66
C ASN A 187 14.62 -13.96 1.45
N GLU A 188 14.47 -15.27 1.65
CA GLU A 188 13.98 -16.17 0.60
C GLU A 188 12.45 -16.05 0.49
N VAL A 189 11.94 -15.79 -0.71
CA VAL A 189 10.51 -15.52 -0.95
C VAL A 189 9.97 -16.36 -2.09
N ALA A 190 8.80 -16.95 -1.90
CA ALA A 190 8.14 -17.75 -2.92
C ALA A 190 7.49 -16.87 -4.02
N ASP A 191 7.08 -15.64 -3.69
CA ASP A 191 6.54 -14.70 -4.67
C ASP A 191 7.46 -13.49 -4.81
N ILE A 192 8.46 -13.63 -5.68
CA ILE A 192 9.40 -12.55 -5.96
C ILE A 192 8.75 -11.41 -6.77
N THR A 193 7.70 -11.71 -7.54
CA THR A 193 6.96 -10.71 -8.33
C THR A 193 6.25 -9.72 -7.41
N ALA A 194 5.61 -10.19 -6.34
CA ALA A 194 5.00 -9.33 -5.32
C ALA A 194 6.02 -8.37 -4.68
N HIS A 195 7.23 -8.84 -4.38
CA HIS A 195 8.29 -8.01 -3.80
C HIS A 195 8.86 -6.99 -4.80
N LYS A 196 9.01 -7.38 -6.07
CA LYS A 196 9.42 -6.45 -7.13
C LYS A 196 8.36 -5.38 -7.37
N ALA A 197 7.07 -5.74 -7.37
CA ALA A 197 5.96 -4.80 -7.51
C ALA A 197 5.93 -3.78 -6.36
N ALA A 198 6.15 -4.24 -5.12
CA ALA A 198 6.26 -3.38 -3.94
C ALA A 198 7.42 -2.38 -4.05
N LYS A 199 8.60 -2.85 -4.48
CA LYS A 199 9.75 -1.98 -4.70
C LYS A 199 9.51 -0.97 -5.82
N LEU A 200 8.85 -1.37 -6.90
CA LEU A 200 8.52 -0.49 -8.02
C LEU A 200 7.59 0.65 -7.58
N ILE A 201 6.59 0.42 -6.72
CA ILE A 201 5.78 1.50 -6.12
C ILE A 201 6.66 2.53 -5.38
N GLY A 202 7.66 2.05 -4.64
CA GLY A 202 8.64 2.91 -3.99
C GLY A 202 9.42 3.76 -5.01
N ASN A 203 9.80 3.16 -6.14
CA ASN A 203 10.59 3.78 -7.19
C ASN A 203 9.86 4.83 -8.02
N LEU A 204 8.53 4.93 -7.97
CA LEU A 204 7.78 5.99 -8.68
C LEU A 204 8.10 7.41 -8.19
N LEU A 205 8.63 7.55 -6.97
CA LEU A 205 9.19 8.82 -6.50
C LEU A 205 10.41 9.25 -7.34
N ASN A 206 11.15 8.30 -7.91
CA ASN A 206 12.46 8.56 -8.47
C ASN A 206 12.43 9.54 -9.65
N SER A 207 11.43 9.40 -10.53
CA SER A 207 11.22 10.26 -11.70
C SER A 207 10.87 11.68 -11.29
N LEU A 208 10.05 11.85 -10.24
CA LEU A 208 9.72 13.17 -9.70
C LEU A 208 10.93 13.81 -8.99
N ASP A 209 11.66 13.07 -8.18
CA ASP A 209 12.86 13.58 -7.48
C ASP A 209 14.01 13.92 -8.44
N ALA A 210 14.05 13.32 -9.63
CA ALA A 210 14.99 13.72 -10.69
C ALA A 210 14.66 15.08 -11.30
N LEU A 211 13.38 15.44 -11.37
CA LEU A 211 12.89 16.64 -12.06
C LEU A 211 12.64 17.83 -11.12
N TYR A 212 12.14 17.58 -9.92
CA TYR A 212 11.60 18.59 -9.01
C TYR A 212 12.21 18.48 -7.61
N GLU A 213 12.46 19.63 -6.98
CA GLU A 213 12.82 19.66 -5.56
C GLU A 213 11.63 19.33 -4.63
N PRO A 214 11.89 18.87 -3.39
CA PRO A 214 11.25 19.26 -2.16
C PRO A 214 9.87 19.94 -2.00
N THR A 215 8.77 19.70 -2.73
CA THR A 215 7.53 20.50 -2.51
C THR A 215 6.31 19.70 -2.02
N PRO A 216 5.34 20.34 -1.32
CA PRO A 216 4.06 19.71 -0.98
C PRO A 216 3.30 19.16 -2.20
N LEU A 217 3.42 19.83 -3.35
CA LEU A 217 2.82 19.38 -4.60
C LEU A 217 3.52 18.14 -5.13
N ARG A 218 4.84 18.10 -5.09
CA ARG A 218 5.61 16.90 -5.42
C ARG A 218 5.20 15.72 -4.55
N GLU A 219 5.05 15.91 -3.24
CA GLU A 219 4.60 14.84 -2.34
C GLU A 219 3.17 14.37 -2.66
N ALA A 220 2.27 15.29 -3.05
CA ALA A 220 0.94 14.92 -3.53
C ALA A 220 0.99 14.11 -4.82
N ALA A 221 1.84 14.50 -5.78
CA ALA A 221 2.05 13.77 -7.02
C ALA A 221 2.60 12.35 -6.79
N VAL A 222 3.54 12.20 -5.86
CA VAL A 222 4.07 10.87 -5.47
C VAL A 222 2.95 9.98 -4.92
N ARG A 223 2.10 10.50 -4.04
CA ARG A 223 0.95 9.74 -3.50
C ARG A 223 -0.01 9.32 -4.62
N ALA A 224 -0.33 10.25 -5.53
CA ALA A 224 -1.23 9.99 -6.65
C ALA A 224 -0.69 8.93 -7.62
N LEU A 225 0.59 9.00 -8.01
CA LEU A 225 1.26 7.99 -8.84
C LEU A 225 1.23 6.60 -8.19
N ARG A 226 1.49 6.53 -6.89
CA ARG A 226 1.45 5.26 -6.15
C ARG A 226 0.05 4.67 -6.09
N ALA A 227 -0.98 5.51 -5.96
CA ALA A 227 -2.38 5.07 -5.99
C ALA A 227 -2.79 4.54 -7.37
N GLU A 228 -2.39 5.24 -8.44
CA GLU A 228 -2.60 4.79 -9.83
C GLU A 228 -1.91 3.45 -10.08
N ALA A 229 -0.64 3.30 -9.69
CA ALA A 229 0.09 2.04 -9.84
C ALA A 229 -0.58 0.86 -9.12
N ARG A 230 -1.15 1.08 -7.93
CA ARG A 230 -1.92 0.04 -7.21
C ARG A 230 -3.19 -0.36 -7.95
N THR A 231 -3.85 0.60 -8.60
CA THR A 231 -5.03 0.34 -9.44
C THR A 231 -4.65 -0.51 -10.65
N VAL A 232 -3.55 -0.16 -11.33
CA VAL A 232 -3.01 -0.93 -12.45
C VAL A 232 -2.62 -2.35 -12.02
N TYR A 233 -1.95 -2.50 -10.88
CA TYR A 233 -1.59 -3.82 -10.36
C TYR A 233 -2.81 -4.68 -9.99
N ALA A 234 -3.85 -4.09 -9.42
CA ALA A 234 -5.09 -4.81 -9.15
C ALA A 234 -5.70 -5.37 -10.44
N ALA A 235 -5.71 -4.57 -11.53
CA ALA A 235 -6.17 -5.04 -12.84
C ALA A 235 -5.26 -6.13 -13.45
N ALA A 236 -3.96 -6.10 -13.12
CA ALA A 236 -2.98 -7.10 -13.53
C ALA A 236 -2.99 -8.38 -12.65
N GLY A 237 -3.80 -8.43 -11.59
CA GLY A 237 -3.78 -9.54 -10.61
C GLY A 237 -2.50 -9.60 -9.78
N ILE A 238 -1.76 -8.49 -9.67
CA ILE A 238 -0.52 -8.41 -8.92
C ILE A 238 -0.82 -7.80 -7.55
N VAL A 239 -0.51 -8.53 -6.48
CA VAL A 239 -0.62 -8.04 -5.11
C VAL A 239 0.79 -7.69 -4.60
N PRO A 240 1.14 -6.41 -4.41
CA PRO A 240 2.45 -6.04 -3.89
C PRO A 240 2.68 -6.58 -2.46
N ALA A 241 3.88 -7.06 -2.19
CA ALA A 241 4.28 -7.45 -0.85
C ALA A 241 4.46 -6.25 0.10
N THR A 242 4.60 -6.52 1.39
CA THR A 242 4.95 -5.54 2.41
C THR A 242 6.31 -5.93 3.02
N PRO A 243 7.42 -5.62 2.33
CA PRO A 243 8.76 -6.02 2.78
C PRO A 243 9.16 -5.31 4.07
N ASP A 244 9.69 -6.07 5.03
CA ASP A 244 10.28 -5.55 6.27
C ASP A 244 11.81 -5.51 6.14
N PRO A 245 12.43 -4.32 6.15
CA PRO A 245 13.89 -4.19 6.08
C PRO A 245 14.60 -4.42 7.43
N GLY A 246 13.87 -4.61 8.54
CA GLY A 246 14.45 -4.68 9.87
C GLY A 246 15.09 -3.36 10.30
N ASP A 247 16.29 -3.42 10.89
CA ASP A 247 17.06 -2.25 11.37
C ASP A 247 17.94 -1.61 10.29
N PHE A 248 17.81 -2.06 9.04
CA PHE A 248 18.56 -1.54 7.89
C PHE A 248 18.31 -0.06 7.67
N ARG A 249 19.40 0.70 7.56
CA ARG A 249 19.37 2.15 7.35
C ARG A 249 20.54 2.62 6.50
N SER A 250 20.36 3.80 5.90
CA SER A 250 21.44 4.55 5.27
C SER A 250 22.03 5.52 6.29
N VAL A 251 23.36 5.64 6.33
CA VAL A 251 24.10 6.57 7.21
C VAL A 251 25.03 7.47 6.41
N ASP A 252 25.36 8.62 6.98
CA ASP A 252 26.34 9.52 6.41
C ASP A 252 27.76 9.00 6.61
N ILE A 253 28.59 9.09 5.57
CA ILE A 253 30.00 8.72 5.63
C ILE A 253 30.81 10.01 5.46
N PRO A 254 31.66 10.40 6.42
CA PRO A 254 32.47 11.61 6.32
C PRO A 254 33.25 11.68 5.00
N GLY A 255 33.13 12.81 4.30
CA GLY A 255 33.77 13.03 2.99
C GLY A 255 32.94 12.58 1.79
N TYR A 256 31.82 11.88 1.99
CA TYR A 256 30.95 11.42 0.90
C TYR A 256 29.51 11.90 1.10
N THR A 257 29.02 12.72 0.17
CA THR A 257 27.62 13.18 0.17
C THR A 257 26.79 12.30 -0.76
N ARG A 258 25.65 11.79 -0.27
CA ARG A 258 24.71 11.03 -1.09
C ARG A 258 24.02 11.93 -2.11
N GLN A 259 24.25 11.67 -3.40
CA GLN A 259 23.61 12.43 -4.48
C GLN A 259 22.25 11.82 -4.86
N GLY A 260 21.20 12.09 -4.07
CA GLY A 260 19.82 11.71 -4.41
C GLY A 260 19.59 10.22 -4.72
N ASN A 261 18.48 9.89 -5.37
CA ASN A 261 18.20 8.52 -5.83
C ASN A 261 18.89 8.19 -7.17
N SER A 262 18.88 6.92 -7.58
CA SER A 262 19.57 6.42 -8.78
C SER A 262 19.12 7.06 -10.11
N THR A 263 17.88 7.51 -10.20
CA THR A 263 17.33 8.22 -11.38
C THR A 263 17.86 9.63 -11.44
N ARG A 264 17.89 10.36 -10.30
CA ARG A 264 18.51 11.69 -10.21
C ARG A 264 19.99 11.65 -10.59
N GLN A 265 20.74 10.64 -10.12
CA GLN A 265 22.13 10.43 -10.51
C GLN A 265 22.31 10.18 -12.01
N SER A 266 21.41 9.41 -12.63
CA SER A 266 21.44 9.12 -14.08
C SER A 266 21.13 10.38 -14.88
N PHE A 267 20.15 11.16 -14.41
CA PHE A 267 19.74 12.43 -15.00
C PHE A 267 20.85 13.49 -14.95
N THR A 268 21.54 13.63 -13.81
CA THR A 268 22.72 14.51 -13.67
C THR A 268 23.84 14.14 -14.66
N ARG A 269 23.95 12.87 -15.05
CA ARG A 269 24.92 12.39 -16.05
C ARG A 269 24.41 12.51 -17.49
N ALA A 270 23.25 13.14 -17.70
CA ALA A 270 22.56 13.25 -18.99
C ALA A 270 22.33 11.89 -19.68
N VAL A 271 22.15 10.83 -18.90
CA VAL A 271 21.78 9.49 -19.39
C VAL A 271 20.28 9.31 -19.24
N VAL A 272 19.62 8.73 -20.25
CA VAL A 272 18.20 8.40 -20.19
C VAL A 272 17.95 7.53 -18.94
N PRO A 273 17.14 8.00 -17.97
CA PRO A 273 16.86 7.22 -16.78
C PRO A 273 16.06 5.95 -17.11
N GLU A 274 16.02 5.00 -16.19
CA GLU A 274 15.24 3.75 -16.34
C GLU A 274 13.71 3.96 -16.27
N THR A 275 13.23 5.18 -16.49
CA THR A 275 11.83 5.59 -16.36
C THR A 275 10.89 4.70 -17.18
N ASP A 276 11.30 4.22 -18.36
CA ASP A 276 10.50 3.29 -19.16
C ASP A 276 10.27 1.92 -18.49
N TYR A 277 11.19 1.50 -17.62
CA TYR A 277 11.09 0.27 -16.83
C TYR A 277 10.57 0.53 -15.40
N LEU A 278 10.23 1.78 -15.10
CA LEU A 278 9.62 2.21 -13.84
C LEU A 278 8.19 2.69 -14.09
N ASP A 279 8.00 3.99 -14.33
CA ASP A 279 6.71 4.57 -14.69
C ASP A 279 6.14 3.94 -15.97
N GLY A 280 7.00 3.69 -16.97
CA GLY A 280 6.62 3.01 -18.20
C GLY A 280 6.17 1.56 -18.02
N GLU A 281 6.62 0.87 -16.96
CA GLU A 281 6.12 -0.47 -16.62
C GLU A 281 4.68 -0.40 -16.14
N ILE A 282 4.33 0.63 -15.36
CA ILE A 282 2.94 0.89 -14.96
C ILE A 282 2.09 1.19 -16.19
N VAL A 283 2.57 2.03 -17.11
CA VAL A 283 1.88 2.34 -18.37
C VAL A 283 1.69 1.08 -19.24
N LEU A 284 2.71 0.22 -19.33
CA LEU A 284 2.64 -1.05 -20.06
C LEU A 284 1.56 -1.96 -19.48
N LEU A 285 1.57 -2.19 -18.16
CA LEU A 285 0.56 -3.02 -17.50
C LEU A 285 -0.84 -2.43 -17.67
N ALA A 286 -1.00 -1.11 -17.56
CA ALA A 286 -2.28 -0.44 -17.77
C ALA A 286 -2.85 -0.74 -19.17
N ARG A 287 -2.01 -0.61 -20.21
CA ARG A 287 -2.38 -0.92 -21.60
C ARG A 287 -2.72 -2.41 -21.80
N LEU A 288 -1.95 -3.32 -21.20
CA LEU A 288 -2.18 -4.76 -21.32
C LEU A 288 -3.48 -5.22 -20.64
N HIS A 289 -3.88 -4.53 -19.56
CA HIS A 289 -5.04 -4.89 -18.75
C HIS A 289 -6.26 -3.97 -18.95
N GLY A 290 -6.21 -3.06 -19.94
CA GLY A 290 -7.35 -2.24 -20.33
C GLY A 290 -7.79 -1.21 -19.29
N VAL A 291 -6.87 -0.71 -18.46
CA VAL A 291 -7.11 0.34 -17.47
C VAL A 291 -6.27 1.59 -17.76
N PRO A 292 -6.71 2.80 -17.36
CA PRO A 292 -5.95 4.02 -17.59
C PRO A 292 -4.79 4.17 -16.59
N ALA A 293 -3.68 4.78 -17.04
CA ALA A 293 -2.58 5.23 -16.17
C ALA A 293 -2.05 6.63 -16.59
N PRO A 294 -2.91 7.66 -16.60
CA PRO A 294 -2.57 8.99 -17.11
C PRO A 294 -1.44 9.69 -16.36
N LEU A 295 -1.31 9.48 -15.04
CA LEU A 295 -0.28 10.13 -14.24
C LEU A 295 1.10 9.55 -14.58
N ALA A 296 1.23 8.22 -14.61
CA ALA A 296 2.47 7.53 -14.98
C ALA A 296 2.87 7.86 -16.42
N GLU A 297 1.90 7.92 -17.36
CA GLU A 297 2.16 8.32 -18.75
C GLU A 297 2.63 9.77 -18.86
N ALA A 298 2.02 10.69 -18.12
CA ALA A 298 2.42 12.10 -18.09
C ALA A 298 3.84 12.27 -17.52
N VAL A 299 4.17 11.59 -16.42
CA VAL A 299 5.52 11.60 -15.81
C VAL A 299 6.55 10.99 -16.75
N GLN A 300 6.27 9.80 -17.30
CA GLN A 300 7.15 9.15 -18.28
C GLN A 300 7.45 10.10 -19.44
N SER A 301 6.42 10.70 -20.02
CA SER A 301 6.55 11.65 -21.12
C SER A 301 7.34 12.90 -20.72
N ARG A 302 7.12 13.42 -19.51
CA ARG A 302 7.79 14.63 -19.00
C ARG A 302 9.27 14.41 -18.76
N VAL A 303 9.67 13.26 -18.22
CA VAL A 303 11.09 12.91 -18.04
C VAL A 303 11.80 12.89 -19.38
N HIS A 304 11.23 12.23 -20.39
CA HIS A 304 11.83 12.17 -21.73
C HIS A 304 11.96 13.55 -22.38
N ARG A 305 10.94 14.41 -22.26
CA ARG A 305 11.06 15.81 -22.70
C ARG A 305 12.18 16.55 -21.98
N ALA A 306 12.29 16.37 -20.66
CA ALA A 306 13.33 17.02 -19.85
C ALA A 306 14.73 16.64 -20.35
N VAL A 307 14.98 15.33 -20.56
CA VAL A 307 16.24 14.81 -21.09
C VAL A 307 16.52 15.40 -22.48
N ALA A 308 15.55 15.34 -23.39
CA ALA A 308 15.71 15.86 -24.76
C ALA A 308 16.03 17.36 -24.80
N SER A 309 15.51 18.13 -23.84
CA SER A 309 15.74 19.57 -23.70
C SER A 309 16.97 19.96 -22.87
N GLY A 310 17.72 18.98 -22.33
CA GLY A 310 18.91 19.25 -21.51
C GLY A 310 18.64 19.92 -20.16
N VAL A 311 17.43 19.71 -19.61
CA VAL A 311 17.05 20.23 -18.28
C VAL A 311 18.01 19.68 -17.22
N GLN A 312 18.38 20.51 -16.26
CA GLN A 312 19.21 20.09 -15.13
C GLN A 312 18.37 19.39 -14.05
N ALA A 313 18.97 18.47 -13.30
CA ALA A 313 18.26 17.75 -12.25
C ALA A 313 17.68 18.70 -11.19
N GLY A 314 16.42 18.51 -10.82
CA GLY A 314 15.73 19.36 -9.83
C GLY A 314 15.42 20.79 -10.30
N ALA A 315 15.63 21.12 -11.57
CA ALA A 315 15.48 22.50 -12.06
C ALA A 315 14.02 22.92 -12.34
N LEU A 316 13.07 21.97 -12.32
CA LEU A 316 11.66 22.27 -12.60
C LEU A 316 10.91 22.60 -11.32
N GLY A 317 9.99 23.57 -11.41
CA GLY A 317 9.17 24.05 -10.30
C GLY A 317 7.73 23.53 -10.31
N ASP A 318 6.95 23.93 -9.31
CA ASP A 318 5.57 23.49 -9.11
C ASP A 318 4.63 23.89 -10.27
N ASP A 319 4.93 24.97 -11.01
CA ASP A 319 4.16 25.36 -12.21
C ASP A 319 4.25 24.28 -13.31
N ASP A 320 5.45 23.74 -13.54
CA ASP A 320 5.68 22.67 -14.51
C ASP A 320 5.07 21.34 -14.04
N LEU A 321 5.17 21.07 -12.72
CA LEU A 321 4.54 19.91 -12.12
C LEU A 321 3.01 19.96 -12.22
N SER A 322 2.40 21.12 -11.95
CA SER A 322 0.96 21.33 -12.09
C SER A 322 0.51 21.20 -13.54
N ALA A 323 1.31 21.71 -14.50
CA ALA A 323 1.03 21.53 -15.92
C ALA A 323 1.17 20.07 -16.37
N THR A 324 2.11 19.32 -15.78
CA THR A 324 2.32 17.90 -16.06
C THR A 324 1.21 17.05 -15.47
N LEU A 325 0.74 17.37 -14.27
CA LEU A 325 -0.25 16.62 -13.50
C LEU A 325 -1.38 17.55 -13.04
N PRO A 326 -2.26 18.01 -13.95
CA PRO A 326 -3.26 19.05 -13.66
C PRO A 326 -4.35 18.60 -12.68
N THR A 327 -4.52 17.29 -12.49
CA THR A 327 -5.47 16.70 -11.55
C THR A 327 -4.91 16.54 -10.14
N VAL A 328 -3.62 16.82 -9.93
CA VAL A 328 -2.97 16.70 -8.63
C VAL A 328 -2.94 18.06 -7.94
N SER A 329 -3.51 18.12 -6.73
CA SER A 329 -3.51 19.31 -5.89
C SER A 329 -2.85 19.06 -4.53
N VAL A 330 -2.22 20.09 -3.96
CA VAL A 330 -1.72 20.06 -2.58
C VAL A 330 -2.92 20.01 -1.62
N PRO A 331 -2.99 19.02 -0.71
CA PRO A 331 -3.97 19.05 0.37
C PRO A 331 -3.75 20.30 1.23
N ALA A 332 -4.80 21.00 1.63
CA ALA A 332 -4.68 22.20 2.47
C ALA A 332 -3.79 21.92 3.71
N PRO A 333 -2.83 22.80 4.04
CA PRO A 333 -1.91 22.56 5.14
C PRO A 333 -2.66 22.43 6.47
N ALA A 334 -2.35 21.38 7.23
CA ALA A 334 -2.77 21.28 8.62
C ALA A 334 -2.12 22.42 9.43
N VAL A 335 -2.94 23.19 10.15
CA VAL A 335 -2.47 24.27 11.03
C VAL A 335 -1.51 23.68 12.06
N ALA A 336 -0.26 24.17 12.08
CA ALA A 336 0.77 23.70 13.00
C ALA A 336 0.40 24.01 14.46
N THR A 337 0.41 23.00 15.31
CA THR A 337 0.38 23.15 16.77
C THR A 337 1.76 23.68 17.23
N PRO A 338 1.85 24.73 18.07
CA PRO A 338 3.14 25.21 18.55
C PRO A 338 3.76 24.22 19.55
N ALA A 339 5.07 24.02 19.43
CA ALA A 339 5.89 23.27 20.38
C ALA A 339 5.85 23.91 21.78
N ALA A 340 5.74 23.07 22.81
CA ALA A 340 5.76 23.48 24.21
C ALA A 340 7.11 24.13 24.58
N ALA A 341 7.13 25.46 24.66
CA ALA A 341 8.17 26.22 25.32
C ALA A 341 7.80 26.40 26.81
N SER A 342 8.79 26.18 27.68
CA SER A 342 8.70 26.23 29.12
C SER A 342 8.12 27.54 29.65
N VAL A 343 7.20 27.41 30.61
CA VAL A 343 6.55 28.51 31.34
C VAL A 343 7.57 29.24 32.23
N ALA A 344 7.71 30.55 32.03
CA ALA A 344 8.18 31.49 33.04
C ALA A 344 7.01 32.43 33.39
N ALA A 345 6.66 32.47 34.68
CA ALA A 345 5.54 33.20 35.22
C ALA A 345 5.78 34.72 35.28
N ALA A 346 4.74 35.52 35.00
CA ALA A 346 4.44 36.78 35.69
C ALA A 346 3.10 37.40 35.24
N GLY A 347 2.27 37.81 36.20
CA GLY A 347 1.52 39.08 36.08
C GLY A 347 0.02 39.07 35.74
N ALA A 348 -0.81 38.82 36.76
CA ALA A 348 -2.12 39.42 37.10
C ALA A 348 -2.97 40.18 36.04
N GLY A 349 -4.27 39.82 35.96
CA GLY A 349 -5.32 40.74 35.49
C GLY A 349 -6.65 40.12 35.03
N GLY A 350 -7.47 39.66 35.98
CA GLY A 350 -8.95 39.62 35.97
C GLY A 350 -9.78 39.21 34.72
N GLY A 351 -10.50 38.08 34.83
CA GLY A 351 -11.87 37.96 34.28
C GLY A 351 -12.22 36.68 33.49
N LEU A 352 -12.62 35.64 34.22
CA LEU A 352 -13.27 34.35 33.87
C LEU A 352 -12.35 33.14 34.16
N SER A 353 -12.83 32.20 35.00
CA SER A 353 -11.98 31.18 35.62
C SER A 353 -11.53 30.10 34.62
N ALA A 354 -10.21 29.95 34.47
CA ALA A 354 -9.55 28.92 33.66
C ALA A 354 -9.92 27.47 34.04
N ALA A 355 -10.46 27.27 35.25
CA ALA A 355 -10.95 25.97 35.71
C ALA A 355 -12.20 25.48 34.96
N SER A 356 -13.05 26.39 34.46
CA SER A 356 -14.27 26.00 33.72
C SER A 356 -13.99 25.58 32.27
N VAL A 357 -13.00 26.20 31.63
CA VAL A 357 -12.57 25.87 30.26
C VAL A 357 -11.71 24.61 30.23
N ALA A 358 -10.86 24.40 31.24
CA ALA A 358 -10.09 23.16 31.38
C ALA A 358 -10.97 21.94 31.70
N ALA A 359 -12.02 22.11 32.52
CA ALA A 359 -12.98 21.04 32.82
C ALA A 359 -13.87 20.69 31.60
N ALA A 360 -14.27 21.68 30.80
CA ALA A 360 -15.01 21.46 29.55
C ALA A 360 -14.15 20.79 28.46
N GLY A 361 -12.86 21.16 28.35
CA GLY A 361 -11.91 20.54 27.42
C GLY A 361 -11.51 19.11 27.81
N ALA A 362 -11.40 18.82 29.11
CA ALA A 362 -11.15 17.46 29.60
C ALA A 362 -12.37 16.54 29.39
N GLY A 363 -13.59 17.04 29.63
CA GLY A 363 -14.83 16.30 29.37
C GLY A 363 -15.00 15.93 27.89
N GLY A 364 -14.70 16.86 26.97
CA GLY A 364 -14.77 16.60 25.53
C GLY A 364 -13.75 15.56 25.04
N ALA A 365 -12.54 15.54 25.61
CA ALA A 365 -11.52 14.55 25.27
C ALA A 365 -11.86 13.14 25.80
N GLU A 366 -12.42 13.03 27.01
CA GLU A 366 -12.91 11.76 27.57
C GLU A 366 -14.11 11.22 26.78
N GLU A 367 -15.08 12.07 26.43
CA GLU A 367 -16.23 11.68 25.61
C GLU A 367 -15.79 11.18 24.22
N LEU A 368 -14.80 11.85 23.60
CA LEU A 368 -14.24 11.44 22.31
C LEU A 368 -13.48 10.11 22.40
N ALA A 369 -12.68 9.93 23.44
CA ALA A 369 -11.99 8.67 23.70
C ALA A 369 -12.99 7.52 23.96
N ALA A 370 -14.06 7.79 24.71
CA ALA A 370 -15.13 6.82 24.96
C ALA A 370 -15.89 6.47 23.67
N ALA A 371 -16.22 7.47 22.84
CA ALA A 371 -16.84 7.27 21.53
C ALA A 371 -15.96 6.38 20.65
N ARG A 372 -14.66 6.70 20.54
CA ARG A 372 -13.70 5.89 19.78
C ARG A 372 -13.58 4.47 20.33
N ALA A 373 -13.46 4.29 21.64
CA ALA A 373 -13.36 2.98 22.28
C ALA A 373 -14.65 2.14 22.16
N SER A 374 -15.80 2.77 21.94
CA SER A 374 -17.07 2.10 21.65
C SER A 374 -17.17 1.56 20.22
N VAL A 375 -16.26 1.98 19.33
CA VAL A 375 -16.24 1.60 17.92
C VAL A 375 -15.01 0.75 17.59
N LEU A 376 -13.84 1.09 18.13
CA LEU A 376 -12.56 0.47 17.80
C LEU A 376 -11.96 -0.25 19.02
N ILE A 377 -11.26 -1.34 18.76
CA ILE A 377 -10.42 -2.05 19.72
C ILE A 377 -9.03 -2.29 19.11
N GLY A 378 -7.96 -2.05 19.88
CA GLY A 378 -6.60 -2.33 19.44
C GLY A 378 -6.22 -3.81 19.62
N ALA A 379 -5.21 -4.28 18.87
CA ALA A 379 -4.77 -5.68 18.93
C ALA A 379 -4.32 -6.12 20.33
N GLU A 380 -3.59 -5.27 21.06
CA GLU A 380 -3.14 -5.57 22.43
C GLU A 380 -4.32 -5.74 23.39
N GLU A 381 -5.28 -4.82 23.36
CA GLU A 381 -6.48 -4.89 24.21
C GLU A 381 -7.32 -6.12 23.86
N LEU A 382 -7.47 -6.43 22.56
CA LEU A 382 -8.16 -7.64 22.14
C LEU A 382 -7.47 -8.90 22.65
N HIS A 383 -6.13 -8.95 22.54
CA HIS A 383 -5.33 -10.09 22.99
C HIS A 383 -5.50 -10.35 24.50
N ARG A 384 -5.61 -9.30 25.32
CA ARG A 384 -5.94 -9.46 26.74
C ARG A 384 -7.35 -9.98 26.94
N ARG A 385 -8.33 -9.39 26.25
CA ARG A 385 -9.75 -9.73 26.41
C ARG A 385 -10.07 -11.16 25.98
N VAL A 386 -9.39 -11.71 24.98
CA VAL A 386 -9.63 -13.10 24.55
C VAL A 386 -9.24 -14.13 25.61
N ALA A 387 -8.39 -13.74 26.58
CA ALA A 387 -7.99 -14.58 27.70
C ALA A 387 -8.92 -14.45 28.93
N GLU A 388 -9.87 -13.53 28.92
CA GLU A 388 -10.81 -13.33 30.02
C GLU A 388 -11.89 -14.43 30.05
N PRO A 389 -12.60 -14.64 31.18
CA PRO A 389 -13.65 -15.66 31.28
C PRO A 389 -14.84 -15.45 30.31
N ASN A 390 -15.09 -14.20 29.92
CA ASN A 390 -16.15 -13.80 28.99
C ASN A 390 -15.57 -13.02 27.80
N PRO A 391 -14.77 -13.67 26.94
CA PRO A 391 -14.12 -12.99 25.84
C PRO A 391 -15.13 -12.70 24.73
N PRO A 392 -14.88 -11.66 23.90
CA PRO A 392 -15.76 -11.31 22.79
C PRO A 392 -15.86 -12.43 21.76
N GLU A 393 -17.00 -12.54 21.08
CA GLU A 393 -17.08 -13.34 19.86
C GLU A 393 -16.33 -12.63 18.73
N LEU A 394 -15.46 -13.36 18.04
CA LEU A 394 -14.61 -12.80 17.00
C LEU A 394 -15.16 -13.17 15.63
N LEU A 395 -15.44 -12.18 14.79
CA LEU A 395 -15.97 -12.40 13.43
C LEU A 395 -14.94 -11.95 12.39
N ASP A 396 -14.56 -12.87 11.53
CA ASP A 396 -13.73 -12.59 10.36
C ASP A 396 -14.63 -12.33 9.16
N VAL A 397 -14.62 -11.08 8.70
CA VAL A 397 -15.47 -10.60 7.60
C VAL A 397 -14.62 -10.24 6.38
N ARG A 398 -13.49 -10.93 6.18
CA ARG A 398 -12.65 -10.67 5.00
C ARG A 398 -13.43 -10.90 3.71
N TRP A 399 -13.49 -9.86 2.89
CA TRP A 399 -14.20 -9.84 1.63
C TRP A 399 -13.53 -8.82 0.72
N ALA A 400 -13.38 -9.19 -0.55
CA ALA A 400 -12.96 -8.28 -1.60
C ALA A 400 -13.91 -8.47 -2.79
N LEU A 401 -14.30 -7.36 -3.42
CA LEU A 401 -15.21 -7.42 -4.55
C LEU A 401 -14.58 -8.24 -5.68
N GLY A 402 -15.26 -9.31 -6.10
CA GLY A 402 -14.80 -10.20 -7.16
C GLY A 402 -13.90 -11.35 -6.69
N ASP A 403 -13.59 -11.46 -5.40
CA ASP A 403 -12.86 -12.58 -4.81
C ASP A 403 -13.81 -13.54 -4.07
N PRO A 404 -14.07 -14.75 -4.60
CA PRO A 404 -14.93 -15.72 -3.94
C PRO A 404 -14.22 -16.56 -2.87
N HIS A 405 -12.92 -16.38 -2.65
CA HIS A 405 -12.09 -17.28 -1.84
C HIS A 405 -11.94 -16.85 -0.35
N GLY A 406 -12.81 -15.97 0.15
CA GLY A 406 -12.73 -15.47 1.54
C GLY A 406 -12.67 -16.57 2.60
N ALA A 407 -13.43 -17.67 2.43
CA ALA A 407 -13.40 -18.82 3.34
C ALA A 407 -12.06 -19.58 3.30
N GLU A 408 -11.38 -19.62 2.16
CA GLU A 408 -10.05 -20.23 2.03
C GLU A 408 -9.00 -19.37 2.71
N HIS A 409 -9.06 -18.05 2.50
CA HIS A 409 -8.19 -17.09 3.19
C HIS A 409 -8.32 -17.22 4.71
N TYR A 410 -9.55 -17.32 5.24
CA TYR A 410 -9.79 -17.55 6.66
C TYR A 410 -9.16 -18.87 7.14
N ARG A 411 -9.36 -19.97 6.39
CA ARG A 411 -8.78 -21.28 6.73
C ARG A 411 -7.24 -21.27 6.73
N ALA A 412 -6.62 -20.41 5.92
CA ALA A 412 -5.17 -20.28 5.87
C ALA A 412 -4.57 -19.53 7.08
N GLY A 413 -5.35 -18.69 7.75
CA GLY A 413 -4.88 -17.92 8.92
C GLY A 413 -5.93 -16.91 9.40
N HIS A 414 -6.28 -16.99 10.68
CA HIS A 414 -7.28 -16.13 11.33
C HIS A 414 -6.98 -15.96 12.83
N LEU A 415 -7.65 -14.99 13.48
CA LEU A 415 -7.57 -14.83 14.94
C LEU A 415 -8.08 -16.09 15.66
N PRO A 416 -7.38 -16.62 16.67
CA PRO A 416 -7.83 -17.79 17.41
C PRO A 416 -9.25 -17.65 17.95
N GLY A 417 -10.12 -18.60 17.60
CA GLY A 417 -11.53 -18.60 18.01
C GLY A 417 -12.46 -17.75 17.13
N ALA A 418 -11.95 -17.10 16.07
CA ALA A 418 -12.79 -16.36 15.14
C ALA A 418 -13.63 -17.26 14.23
N VAL A 419 -14.86 -16.83 13.97
CA VAL A 419 -15.78 -17.46 13.02
C VAL A 419 -15.77 -16.67 11.71
N TYR A 420 -15.69 -17.37 10.58
CA TYR A 420 -15.82 -16.75 9.27
C TYR A 420 -17.25 -16.32 8.99
N VAL A 421 -17.41 -15.10 8.50
CA VAL A 421 -18.69 -14.50 8.11
C VAL A 421 -18.63 -14.12 6.64
N ASP A 422 -19.45 -14.78 5.83
CA ASP A 422 -19.57 -14.46 4.41
C ASP A 422 -20.46 -13.21 4.23
N LEU A 423 -19.88 -12.16 3.65
CA LEU A 423 -20.55 -10.89 3.46
C LEU A 423 -21.75 -11.01 2.51
N ASP A 424 -21.60 -11.75 1.41
CA ASP A 424 -22.61 -11.84 0.36
C ASP A 424 -23.79 -12.71 0.80
N THR A 425 -23.54 -13.77 1.57
CA THR A 425 -24.59 -14.73 1.94
C THR A 425 -25.17 -14.50 3.33
N GLU A 426 -24.43 -13.89 4.26
CA GLU A 426 -24.85 -13.74 5.65
C GLU A 426 -25.01 -12.28 6.12
N LEU A 427 -24.42 -11.31 5.41
CA LEU A 427 -24.54 -9.86 5.69
C LEU A 427 -25.32 -9.08 4.61
N ALA A 428 -25.94 -9.78 3.68
CA ALA A 428 -26.83 -9.22 2.68
C ALA A 428 -28.15 -10.00 2.61
N GLY A 429 -29.22 -9.29 2.27
CA GLY A 429 -30.51 -9.86 1.93
C GLY A 429 -30.54 -10.37 0.48
N PRO A 430 -31.60 -11.09 0.10
CA PRO A 430 -31.77 -11.54 -1.28
C PRO A 430 -31.84 -10.35 -2.23
N HIS A 431 -31.20 -10.50 -3.40
CA HIS A 431 -31.25 -9.51 -4.47
C HIS A 431 -32.69 -9.30 -4.94
N ALA A 432 -33.07 -8.03 -5.13
CA ALA A 432 -34.33 -7.63 -5.74
C ALA A 432 -34.12 -6.36 -6.59
N PRO A 433 -34.91 -6.16 -7.66
CA PRO A 433 -34.85 -4.94 -8.44
C PRO A 433 -34.99 -3.69 -7.55
N GLY A 434 -34.07 -2.73 -7.70
CA GLY A 434 -34.05 -1.50 -6.91
C GLY A 434 -33.56 -1.62 -5.46
N ALA A 435 -33.18 -2.82 -4.99
CA ALA A 435 -32.68 -3.01 -3.62
C ALA A 435 -31.16 -2.78 -3.47
N GLY A 436 -30.44 -2.64 -4.59
CA GLY A 436 -28.98 -2.56 -4.66
C GLY A 436 -28.30 -3.93 -4.56
N ARG A 437 -26.97 -3.98 -4.75
CA ARG A 437 -26.20 -5.24 -4.71
C ARG A 437 -26.13 -5.93 -3.34
N HIS A 438 -26.21 -5.19 -2.23
CA HIS A 438 -26.18 -5.79 -0.90
C HIS A 438 -27.34 -5.26 -0.04
N PRO A 439 -28.57 -5.69 -0.34
CA PRO A 439 -29.75 -5.30 0.44
C PRO A 439 -29.56 -5.61 1.93
N LEU A 440 -30.28 -4.92 2.81
CA LEU A 440 -30.28 -5.31 4.22
C LEU A 440 -30.93 -6.69 4.38
N PRO A 441 -30.32 -7.62 5.13
CA PRO A 441 -30.99 -8.87 5.49
C PRO A 441 -32.19 -8.58 6.39
N SER A 442 -33.18 -9.48 6.39
CA SER A 442 -34.24 -9.42 7.41
C SER A 442 -33.64 -9.63 8.80
N ALA A 443 -34.25 -9.04 9.83
CA ALA A 443 -33.79 -9.22 11.22
C ALA A 443 -33.77 -10.71 11.62
N ALA A 444 -34.71 -11.51 11.12
CA ALA A 444 -34.75 -12.95 11.35
C ALA A 444 -33.56 -13.68 10.70
N ALA A 445 -33.26 -13.41 9.43
CA ALA A 445 -32.12 -14.02 8.74
C ALA A 445 -30.78 -13.64 9.39
N LEU A 446 -30.61 -12.37 9.74
CA LEU A 446 -29.41 -11.91 10.46
C LEU A 446 -29.32 -12.54 11.85
N GLN A 447 -30.44 -12.73 12.55
CA GLN A 447 -30.47 -13.42 13.85
C GLN A 447 -30.02 -14.86 13.74
N ASP A 448 -30.48 -15.58 12.71
CA ASP A 448 -30.09 -16.96 12.48
C ASP A 448 -28.58 -17.06 12.20
N SER A 449 -28.03 -16.16 11.39
CA SER A 449 -26.57 -16.07 11.18
C SER A 449 -25.82 -15.70 12.45
N ALA A 450 -26.27 -14.68 13.19
CA ALA A 450 -25.66 -14.25 14.45
C ALA A 450 -25.60 -15.37 15.50
N ARG A 451 -26.65 -16.20 15.58
CA ARG A 451 -26.66 -17.39 16.46
C ARG A 451 -25.70 -18.47 15.99
N ARG A 452 -25.54 -18.68 14.68
CA ARG A 452 -24.52 -19.58 14.11
C ARG A 452 -23.09 -19.08 14.35
N TRP A 453 -22.89 -17.78 14.46
CA TRP A 453 -21.60 -17.20 14.82
C TRP A 453 -21.31 -17.23 16.33
N GLY A 454 -22.27 -17.67 17.15
CA GLY A 454 -22.10 -17.79 18.60
C GLY A 454 -22.50 -16.56 19.41
N ILE A 455 -23.09 -15.53 18.79
CA ILE A 455 -23.43 -14.28 19.48
C ILE A 455 -24.51 -14.52 20.53
N SER A 456 -24.19 -14.13 21.76
CA SER A 456 -25.12 -14.18 22.89
C SER A 456 -25.80 -12.85 23.18
N GLN A 457 -26.97 -12.91 23.80
CA GLN A 457 -27.67 -11.71 24.28
C GLN A 457 -26.79 -10.93 25.26
N GLY A 458 -26.50 -9.66 24.94
CA GLY A 458 -25.64 -8.80 25.75
C GLY A 458 -24.14 -9.13 25.68
N GLY A 459 -23.72 -10.05 24.81
CA GLY A 459 -22.32 -10.38 24.59
C GLY A 459 -21.56 -9.29 23.83
N SER A 460 -20.24 -9.28 23.99
CA SER A 460 -19.31 -8.43 23.23
C SER A 460 -18.95 -9.10 21.90
N VAL A 461 -18.88 -8.33 20.83
CA VAL A 461 -18.48 -8.81 19.50
C VAL A 461 -17.34 -7.95 18.97
N VAL A 462 -16.32 -8.60 18.42
CA VAL A 462 -15.24 -7.92 17.69
C VAL A 462 -15.22 -8.43 16.27
N VAL A 463 -15.36 -7.50 15.31
CA VAL A 463 -15.32 -7.79 13.88
C VAL A 463 -13.99 -7.31 13.31
N TYR A 464 -13.43 -8.06 12.36
CA TYR A 464 -12.21 -7.66 11.67
C TYR A 464 -12.18 -8.18 10.24
N ASP A 465 -11.27 -7.62 9.45
CA ASP A 465 -10.93 -8.08 8.11
C ASP A 465 -9.41 -7.90 7.87
N ASN A 466 -9.00 -7.98 6.61
CA ASN A 466 -7.61 -7.71 6.17
C ASN A 466 -7.52 -6.50 5.23
N SER A 467 -8.46 -5.56 5.34
CA SER A 467 -8.63 -4.41 4.45
C SER A 467 -8.92 -3.12 5.21
N GLY A 468 -8.36 -2.97 6.41
CA GLY A 468 -8.53 -1.76 7.24
C GLY A 468 -9.95 -1.57 7.77
N GLY A 469 -10.73 -2.64 7.93
CA GLY A 469 -12.10 -2.60 8.45
C GLY A 469 -13.18 -2.29 7.41
N LEU A 470 -12.84 -2.15 6.12
CA LEU A 470 -13.80 -1.81 5.06
C LEU A 470 -14.99 -2.79 4.98
N ALA A 471 -14.73 -4.10 5.04
CA ALA A 471 -15.77 -5.13 5.00
C ALA A 471 -16.32 -5.41 6.41
N ALA A 472 -15.45 -5.46 7.42
CA ALA A 472 -15.82 -5.70 8.80
C ALA A 472 -16.85 -4.67 9.33
N SER A 473 -16.74 -3.42 8.87
CA SER A 473 -17.68 -2.36 9.26
C SER A 473 -19.13 -2.66 8.85
N ARG A 474 -19.36 -3.49 7.82
CA ARG A 474 -20.72 -3.92 7.44
C ARG A 474 -21.35 -4.79 8.53
N ALA A 475 -20.59 -5.74 9.09
CA ALA A 475 -21.04 -6.57 10.21
C ALA A 475 -21.24 -5.72 11.47
N TRP A 476 -20.31 -4.81 11.77
CA TRP A 476 -20.43 -3.84 12.87
C TRP A 476 -21.74 -3.05 12.77
N TRP A 477 -22.02 -2.48 11.60
CA TRP A 477 -23.21 -1.66 11.40
C TRP A 477 -24.50 -2.49 11.48
N LEU A 478 -24.54 -3.67 10.85
CA LEU A 478 -25.73 -4.54 10.86
C LEU A 478 -26.08 -5.04 12.26
N LEU A 479 -25.07 -5.48 13.04
CA LEU A 479 -25.30 -5.96 14.39
C LEU A 479 -25.81 -4.83 15.29
N ARG A 480 -25.26 -3.62 15.16
CA ARG A 480 -25.76 -2.44 15.90
C ARG A 480 -27.15 -2.01 15.44
N TRP A 481 -27.41 -1.99 14.13
CA TRP A 481 -28.74 -1.74 13.56
C TRP A 481 -29.78 -2.75 14.05
N ALA A 482 -29.34 -3.97 14.35
CA ALA A 482 -30.15 -5.07 14.86
C ALA A 482 -30.26 -5.14 16.40
N GLY A 483 -29.62 -4.20 17.11
CA GLY A 483 -29.74 -4.03 18.56
C GLY A 483 -28.58 -4.58 19.41
N VAL A 484 -27.51 -5.10 18.81
CA VAL A 484 -26.29 -5.50 19.56
C VAL A 484 -25.50 -4.25 19.93
N ARG A 485 -25.28 -4.03 21.23
CA ARG A 485 -24.71 -2.77 21.74
C ARG A 485 -23.18 -2.72 21.69
N ASP A 486 -22.51 -3.78 22.16
CA ASP A 486 -21.05 -3.85 22.21
C ASP A 486 -20.52 -4.60 20.99
N VAL A 487 -20.36 -3.85 19.89
CA VAL A 487 -19.71 -4.33 18.67
C VAL A 487 -18.58 -3.38 18.33
N ARG A 488 -17.37 -3.90 18.24
CA ARG A 488 -16.14 -3.12 17.97
C ARG A 488 -15.39 -3.69 16.77
N ILE A 489 -14.67 -2.84 16.06
CA ILE A 489 -13.81 -3.19 14.93
C ILE A 489 -12.37 -3.28 15.43
N LEU A 490 -11.66 -4.35 15.08
CA LEU A 490 -10.22 -4.42 15.33
C LEU A 490 -9.48 -3.41 14.44
N ASP A 491 -8.94 -2.35 15.05
CA ASP A 491 -8.18 -1.31 14.35
C ASP A 491 -6.89 -1.89 13.78
N GLY A 492 -6.68 -1.74 12.47
CA GLY A 492 -5.59 -2.42 11.74
C GLY A 492 -5.85 -3.87 11.35
N GLY A 493 -6.98 -4.47 11.78
CA GLY A 493 -7.42 -5.80 11.38
C GLY A 493 -6.39 -6.92 11.65
N LEU A 494 -6.41 -7.95 10.80
CA LEU A 494 -5.50 -9.09 10.89
C LEU A 494 -4.01 -8.68 10.77
N ALA A 495 -3.72 -7.65 9.98
CA ALA A 495 -2.38 -7.12 9.83
C ALA A 495 -1.82 -6.57 11.15
N ALA A 496 -2.63 -5.86 11.94
CA ALA A 496 -2.22 -5.39 13.27
C ALA A 496 -2.00 -6.53 14.27
N TRP A 497 -2.84 -7.57 14.22
CA TRP A 497 -2.65 -8.77 15.04
C TRP A 497 -1.32 -9.46 14.76
N ARG A 498 -0.97 -9.61 13.46
CA ARG A 498 0.31 -10.15 12.99
C ARG A 498 1.49 -9.29 13.39
N ALA A 499 1.38 -7.98 13.20
CA ALA A 499 2.45 -7.04 13.55
C ALA A 499 2.76 -7.05 15.05
N ALA A 500 1.76 -7.32 15.89
CA ALA A 500 1.93 -7.48 17.34
C ALA A 500 2.52 -8.85 17.74
N GLY A 501 2.76 -9.76 16.80
CA GLY A 501 3.36 -11.07 17.05
C GLY A 501 2.42 -12.08 17.72
N TYR A 502 1.11 -11.85 17.68
CA TYR A 502 0.14 -12.75 18.29
C TYR A 502 -0.16 -13.96 17.40
N ALA A 503 -0.39 -15.12 18.03
CA ALA A 503 -0.63 -16.37 17.32
C ALA A 503 -1.91 -16.33 16.47
N GLU A 504 -1.87 -16.97 15.30
CA GLU A 504 -3.03 -17.22 14.44
C GLU A 504 -3.46 -18.69 14.55
N ALA A 505 -4.74 -18.94 14.32
CA ALA A 505 -5.28 -20.26 14.09
C ALA A 505 -5.43 -20.53 12.58
N THR A 506 -5.50 -21.81 12.22
CA THR A 506 -5.73 -22.28 10.85
C THR A 506 -6.87 -23.31 10.84
N GLY A 507 -7.38 -23.63 9.65
CA GLY A 507 -8.56 -24.48 9.50
C GLY A 507 -9.86 -23.72 9.79
N SER A 508 -10.92 -24.45 10.13
CA SER A 508 -12.22 -23.85 10.47
C SER A 508 -12.47 -23.92 11.96
N ALA A 509 -12.94 -22.82 12.55
CA ALA A 509 -13.46 -22.81 13.91
C ALA A 509 -14.99 -22.81 13.90
N SER A 510 -15.57 -23.49 14.89
CA SER A 510 -16.99 -23.33 15.26
C SER A 510 -17.09 -22.39 16.46
N PRO A 511 -18.21 -21.68 16.63
CA PRO A 511 -18.41 -20.88 17.84
C PRO A 511 -18.31 -21.76 19.09
N ARG A 512 -17.87 -21.16 20.20
CA ARG A 512 -17.68 -21.88 21.48
C ARG A 512 -18.99 -22.44 22.03
N LYS A 513 -20.09 -21.78 21.71
CA LYS A 513 -21.47 -22.19 22.03
C LYS A 513 -22.41 -21.69 20.93
N PRO A 514 -23.57 -22.34 20.72
CA PRO A 514 -24.64 -21.74 19.95
C PRO A 514 -25.06 -20.39 20.55
N GLY A 515 -25.25 -19.38 19.73
CA GLY A 515 -25.73 -18.08 20.17
C GLY A 515 -27.21 -18.08 20.54
N ASP A 516 -27.61 -17.20 21.44
CA ASP A 516 -28.98 -17.02 21.92
C ASP A 516 -29.54 -15.60 21.69
N VAL A 517 -28.82 -14.78 20.91
CA VAL A 517 -29.20 -13.38 20.67
C VAL A 517 -30.61 -13.25 20.08
N VAL A 518 -31.32 -12.19 20.49
CA VAL A 518 -32.61 -11.78 19.93
C VAL A 518 -32.42 -10.43 19.25
N LEU A 519 -32.63 -10.38 17.94
CA LEU A 519 -32.40 -9.19 17.12
C LEU A 519 -33.72 -8.53 16.71
N SER A 520 -33.68 -7.20 16.58
CA SER A 520 -34.77 -6.41 16.02
C SER A 520 -34.18 -5.28 15.17
N ALA A 521 -34.76 -4.98 14.01
CA ALA A 521 -34.25 -3.95 13.12
C ALA A 521 -34.52 -2.52 13.63
N GLY A 522 -33.74 -1.55 13.14
CA GLY A 522 -34.05 -0.12 13.27
C GLY A 522 -33.39 0.61 14.44
N HIS A 523 -32.36 0.03 15.07
CA HIS A 523 -31.60 0.68 16.15
C HIS A 523 -30.55 1.67 15.64
N LEU A 524 -30.27 1.66 14.34
CA LEU A 524 -29.49 2.69 13.64
C LEU A 524 -30.34 3.31 12.52
N PRO A 525 -30.17 4.61 12.24
CA PRO A 525 -30.96 5.28 11.23
C PRO A 525 -30.60 4.80 9.82
N THR A 526 -31.62 4.69 8.98
CA THR A 526 -31.47 4.45 7.54
C THR A 526 -32.14 5.56 6.75
N LEU A 527 -31.80 5.66 5.47
CA LEU A 527 -32.44 6.53 4.51
C LEU A 527 -33.09 5.69 3.41
N THR A 528 -34.27 6.09 2.99
CA THR A 528 -34.82 5.75 1.68
C THR A 528 -34.11 6.54 0.58
N ALA A 529 -34.32 6.17 -0.68
CA ALA A 529 -33.76 6.91 -1.80
C ALA A 529 -34.26 8.36 -1.85
N ASP A 530 -35.54 8.61 -1.53
CA ASP A 530 -36.12 9.96 -1.54
C ASP A 530 -35.60 10.81 -0.37
N GLU A 531 -35.39 10.20 0.80
CA GLU A 531 -34.75 10.89 1.92
C GLU A 531 -33.28 11.23 1.62
N ALA A 532 -32.54 10.34 0.97
CA ALA A 532 -31.18 10.62 0.51
C ALA A 532 -31.17 11.79 -0.49
N ALA A 533 -32.09 11.79 -1.46
CA ALA A 533 -32.24 12.86 -2.44
C ALA A 533 -32.56 14.23 -1.80
N ALA A 534 -33.41 14.23 -0.77
CA ALA A 534 -33.86 15.46 -0.12
C ALA A 534 -32.85 16.02 0.89
N LEU A 535 -31.96 15.18 1.43
CA LEU A 535 -31.09 15.54 2.55
C LEU A 535 -30.21 16.79 2.30
N PRO A 536 -29.54 16.95 1.14
CA PRO A 536 -28.72 18.13 0.87
C PRO A 536 -29.53 19.42 0.68
N PHE A 537 -30.80 19.31 0.28
CA PHE A 537 -31.64 20.44 -0.13
C PHE A 537 -32.70 20.82 0.90
N ALA A 538 -32.82 20.08 2.00
CA ALA A 538 -33.76 20.41 3.06
C ALA A 538 -33.38 21.77 3.68
N ALA A 539 -34.26 22.76 3.58
CA ALA A 539 -34.00 24.08 4.16
C ALA A 539 -33.80 23.99 5.69
N SER A 540 -32.71 24.58 6.20
CA SER A 540 -32.54 24.87 7.62
C SER A 540 -33.68 25.78 8.07
N SER A 541 -34.58 25.26 8.91
CA SER A 541 -35.63 26.08 9.51
C SER A 541 -35.02 26.85 10.67
N SER A 542 -35.12 28.19 10.65
CA SER A 542 -34.75 29.03 11.79
C SER A 542 -35.49 28.59 13.08
N PRO A 543 -34.89 28.81 14.28
CA PRO A 543 -35.47 28.37 15.54
C PRO A 543 -36.68 29.24 15.91
N GLY A 544 -37.90 28.80 15.59
CA GLY A 544 -39.08 29.62 15.87
C GLY A 544 -40.45 28.92 15.94
N ASP A 545 -40.70 27.83 15.23
CA ASP A 545 -42.05 27.26 15.17
C ASP A 545 -42.14 25.88 15.83
N ARG A 546 -42.88 25.82 16.94
CA ARG A 546 -43.13 24.61 17.75
C ARG A 546 -44.59 24.16 17.66
N SER A 547 -45.30 24.43 16.57
CA SER A 547 -46.72 24.10 16.49
C SER A 547 -47.15 23.44 15.17
N SER A 548 -46.82 22.16 15.00
CA SER A 548 -47.73 21.10 14.48
C SER A 548 -46.95 19.84 14.11
N ALA A 549 -47.59 18.68 14.31
CA ALA A 549 -47.04 17.35 14.07
C ALA A 549 -46.75 17.13 12.56
N GLY A 550 -45.48 17.01 12.24
CA GLY A 550 -44.96 16.80 10.89
C GLY A 550 -43.51 17.26 10.81
N THR A 551 -42.59 16.49 11.41
CA THR A 551 -41.17 16.82 11.53
C THR A 551 -40.51 16.93 10.16
N ARG A 552 -40.45 18.13 9.57
CA ARG A 552 -39.56 18.41 8.43
C ARG A 552 -38.11 18.37 8.93
N PRO A 553 -37.18 17.63 8.29
CA PRO A 553 -35.78 17.67 8.68
C PRO A 553 -35.18 19.06 8.44
N ALA A 554 -34.37 19.53 9.39
CA ALA A 554 -33.37 20.56 9.12
C ALA A 554 -32.37 20.03 8.07
N GLY A 555 -31.79 20.91 7.25
CA GLY A 555 -30.79 20.55 6.24
C GLY A 555 -29.67 19.66 6.75
N GLY A 556 -29.16 18.80 5.88
CA GLY A 556 -28.14 17.81 6.22
C GLY A 556 -27.13 17.59 5.11
N THR A 557 -26.15 16.73 5.39
CA THR A 557 -25.07 16.40 4.47
C THR A 557 -25.21 14.96 4.01
N LEU A 558 -25.28 14.73 2.70
CA LEU A 558 -25.18 13.38 2.13
C LEU A 558 -23.74 13.13 1.68
N LEU A 559 -23.12 12.04 2.14
CA LEU A 559 -21.75 11.67 1.80
C LEU A 559 -21.72 10.49 0.82
N ASP A 560 -20.93 10.63 -0.25
CA ASP A 560 -20.52 9.50 -1.09
C ASP A 560 -19.17 8.97 -0.63
N ALA A 561 -19.15 7.72 -0.18
CA ALA A 561 -17.95 7.06 0.34
C ALA A 561 -17.14 6.30 -0.73
N ARG A 562 -17.55 6.33 -2.01
CA ARG A 562 -16.79 5.74 -3.12
C ARG A 562 -15.52 6.54 -3.42
N ALA A 563 -14.64 5.94 -4.23
CA ALA A 563 -13.48 6.64 -4.75
C ALA A 563 -13.91 7.87 -5.59
N GLY A 564 -13.10 8.93 -5.56
CA GLY A 564 -13.48 10.23 -6.12
C GLY A 564 -13.82 10.17 -7.61
N GLU A 565 -13.11 9.36 -8.39
CA GLU A 565 -13.35 9.14 -9.81
C GLU A 565 -14.72 8.50 -10.10
N ARG A 566 -15.23 7.67 -9.18
CA ARG A 566 -16.58 7.08 -9.28
C ARG A 566 -17.65 8.12 -8.98
N TYR A 567 -17.41 8.99 -8.00
CA TYR A 567 -18.27 10.13 -7.68
C TYR A 567 -18.36 11.08 -8.87
N ARG A 568 -17.22 11.49 -9.45
CA ARG A 568 -17.18 12.41 -10.60
C ARG A 568 -17.77 11.81 -11.87
N GLY A 569 -17.96 10.49 -11.91
CA GLY A 569 -18.49 9.77 -13.06
C GLY A 569 -17.46 9.51 -14.17
N GLU A 570 -16.17 9.56 -13.83
CA GLU A 570 -15.06 9.30 -14.76
C GLU A 570 -14.90 7.79 -15.02
N VAL A 571 -15.14 6.99 -13.98
CA VAL A 571 -15.04 5.52 -14.02
C VAL A 571 -16.24 4.93 -13.30
N GLU A 572 -16.98 4.05 -13.95
CA GLU A 572 -18.00 3.23 -13.29
C GLU A 572 -17.92 1.79 -13.80
N PRO A 573 -17.19 0.91 -13.09
CA PRO A 573 -16.91 -0.43 -13.57
C PRO A 573 -17.98 -1.47 -13.19
N ILE A 574 -18.94 -1.11 -12.33
CA ILE A 574 -19.85 -2.07 -11.70
C ILE A 574 -21.32 -1.71 -11.94
N ASP A 575 -21.67 -0.44 -11.74
CA ASP A 575 -23.04 0.04 -11.79
C ASP A 575 -23.45 0.53 -13.19
N PRO A 576 -24.74 0.47 -13.56
CA PRO A 576 -25.19 0.75 -14.93
C PRO A 576 -25.01 2.20 -15.37
N ARG A 577 -24.81 3.12 -14.43
CA ARG A 577 -24.63 4.56 -14.69
C ARG A 577 -23.54 5.14 -13.80
N ALA A 578 -22.67 5.93 -14.41
CA ALA A 578 -21.64 6.71 -13.71
C ALA A 578 -22.22 7.98 -13.07
N GLY A 579 -21.49 8.56 -12.12
CA GLY A 579 -21.85 9.79 -11.42
C GLY A 579 -22.21 9.57 -9.96
N HIS A 580 -22.90 10.55 -9.37
CA HIS A 580 -23.29 10.56 -7.96
C HIS A 580 -24.72 11.09 -7.76
N ILE A 581 -25.26 10.91 -6.55
CA ILE A 581 -26.55 11.44 -6.13
C ILE A 581 -26.43 12.97 -6.02
N PRO A 582 -27.26 13.77 -6.72
CA PRO A 582 -27.16 15.23 -6.64
C PRO A 582 -27.22 15.76 -5.21
N GLY A 583 -26.36 16.73 -4.91
CA GLY A 583 -26.14 17.33 -3.60
C GLY A 583 -25.21 16.54 -2.68
N ALA A 584 -24.74 15.35 -3.08
CA ALA A 584 -23.82 14.57 -2.27
C ALA A 584 -22.41 15.18 -2.25
N ILE A 585 -21.70 15.07 -1.13
CA ILE A 585 -20.30 15.46 -1.00
C ILE A 585 -19.42 14.22 -1.06
N SER A 586 -18.39 14.25 -1.90
CA SER A 586 -17.40 13.17 -1.98
C SER A 586 -16.53 13.10 -0.71
N LYS A 587 -16.56 11.97 -0.01
CA LYS A 587 -15.66 11.64 1.12
C LYS A 587 -15.20 10.18 0.98
N PRO A 588 -14.21 9.89 0.10
CA PRO A 588 -13.76 8.52 -0.14
C PRO A 588 -13.37 7.79 1.16
N THR A 589 -13.92 6.61 1.37
CA THR A 589 -13.76 5.88 2.65
C THR A 589 -12.31 5.52 2.97
N GLY A 590 -11.48 5.30 1.94
CA GLY A 590 -10.08 4.90 2.11
C GLY A 590 -9.25 5.98 2.81
N GLU A 591 -9.65 7.25 2.68
CA GLU A 591 -8.98 8.37 3.33
C GLU A 591 -9.40 8.53 4.81
N ASN A 592 -10.21 7.63 5.36
CA ASN A 592 -10.40 7.52 6.82
C ASN A 592 -9.26 6.73 7.48
N LEU A 593 -8.44 6.03 6.70
CA LEU A 593 -7.28 5.28 7.16
C LEU A 593 -6.01 6.13 7.07
N GLN A 594 -5.02 5.80 7.89
CA GLN A 594 -3.70 6.40 7.84
C GLN A 594 -2.97 6.01 6.54
N ASP A 595 -2.13 6.91 6.02
CA ASP A 595 -1.49 6.70 4.73
C ASP A 595 -0.56 5.48 4.76
N GLY A 596 -0.88 4.47 3.95
CA GLY A 596 -0.04 3.30 3.75
C GLY A 596 -0.10 2.24 4.87
N VAL A 597 -0.96 2.40 5.88
CA VAL A 597 -1.16 1.43 6.96
C VAL A 597 -2.66 1.23 7.26
N PRO A 598 -3.10 0.03 7.69
CA PRO A 598 -4.53 -0.31 7.77
C PRO A 598 -5.26 0.24 9.01
N TYR A 599 -4.74 1.30 9.65
CA TYR A 599 -5.31 1.88 10.87
C TYR A 599 -6.23 3.05 10.57
N PHE A 600 -7.30 3.21 11.34
CA PHE A 600 -8.11 4.44 11.32
C PHE A 600 -7.24 5.65 11.67
N LYS A 601 -7.51 6.79 11.03
CA LYS A 601 -6.94 8.08 11.41
C LYS A 601 -7.26 8.40 12.87
N THR A 602 -6.44 9.27 13.47
CA THR A 602 -6.67 9.77 14.83
C THR A 602 -7.99 10.55 14.90
N ALA A 603 -8.52 10.73 16.10
CA ALA A 603 -9.78 11.45 16.28
C ALA A 603 -9.68 12.89 15.75
N GLU A 604 -8.53 13.55 15.96
CA GLU A 604 -8.26 14.91 15.49
C GLU A 604 -8.24 14.99 13.96
N ALA A 605 -7.60 14.02 13.31
CA ALA A 605 -7.52 13.95 11.86
C ALA A 605 -8.89 13.65 11.21
N LEU A 606 -9.72 12.83 11.86
CA LEU A 606 -11.10 12.58 11.42
C LEU A 606 -12.00 13.79 11.66
N GLN A 607 -11.88 14.47 12.81
CA GLN A 607 -12.60 15.73 13.06
C GLN A 607 -12.25 16.79 12.01
N ALA A 608 -10.97 16.95 11.68
CA ALA A 608 -10.54 17.87 10.63
C ALA A 608 -11.09 17.49 9.25
N ARG A 609 -11.10 16.19 8.92
CA ARG A 609 -11.64 15.65 7.67
C ARG A 609 -13.14 15.93 7.48
N PHE A 610 -13.90 15.93 8.58
CA PHE A 610 -15.35 16.08 8.59
C PHE A 610 -15.83 17.43 9.11
N ALA A 611 -14.94 18.43 9.20
CA ALA A 611 -15.29 19.76 9.70
C ALA A 611 -16.36 20.49 8.86
N ASP A 612 -16.48 20.12 7.58
CA ASP A 612 -17.47 20.62 6.62
C ASP A 612 -18.81 19.84 6.68
N VAL A 613 -18.88 18.75 7.43
CA VAL A 613 -20.10 17.95 7.58
C VAL A 613 -20.99 18.59 8.64
N THR A 614 -22.19 18.99 8.24
CA THR A 614 -23.14 19.69 9.12
C THR A 614 -24.54 19.09 9.05
N GLY A 615 -25.32 19.32 10.12
CA GLY A 615 -26.70 18.86 10.20
C GLY A 615 -26.82 17.33 10.28
N ARG A 616 -27.95 16.80 9.77
CA ARG A 616 -28.16 15.34 9.70
C ARG A 616 -27.23 14.74 8.66
N VAL A 617 -26.47 13.70 9.02
CA VAL A 617 -25.53 13.06 8.10
C VAL A 617 -26.16 11.80 7.50
N GLY A 618 -26.12 11.70 6.17
CA GLY A 618 -26.44 10.52 5.40
C GLY A 618 -25.21 10.00 4.69
N VAL A 619 -25.07 8.70 4.54
CA VAL A 619 -23.91 8.09 3.85
C VAL A 619 -24.37 7.01 2.90
N TYR A 620 -23.79 7.00 1.71
CA TYR A 620 -23.92 5.92 0.74
C TYR A 620 -22.58 5.60 0.10
N CYS A 621 -22.53 4.49 -0.64
CA CYS A 621 -21.36 4.12 -1.42
C CYS A 621 -21.82 3.38 -2.69
N GLY A 622 -21.10 2.33 -3.14
CA GLY A 622 -21.58 1.45 -4.20
C GLY A 622 -22.80 0.61 -3.78
N SER A 623 -22.75 -0.02 -2.61
CA SER A 623 -23.76 -1.03 -2.21
C SER A 623 -23.96 -1.15 -0.69
N GLY A 624 -23.64 -0.11 0.07
CA GLY A 624 -23.82 -0.08 1.53
C GLY A 624 -22.75 -0.79 2.37
N VAL A 625 -21.68 -1.33 1.77
CA VAL A 625 -20.56 -1.95 2.51
C VAL A 625 -19.58 -0.89 3.02
N THR A 626 -18.91 -0.16 2.11
CA THR A 626 -17.93 0.87 2.51
C THR A 626 -18.56 2.11 3.14
N ALA A 627 -19.85 2.37 2.88
CA ALA A 627 -20.62 3.37 3.62
C ALA A 627 -20.68 3.04 5.13
N ALA A 628 -20.73 1.75 5.49
CA ALA A 628 -20.70 1.35 6.90
C ALA A 628 -19.35 1.71 7.57
N HIS A 629 -18.24 1.60 6.83
CA HIS A 629 -16.92 2.02 7.31
C HIS A 629 -16.82 3.54 7.50
N GLN A 630 -17.38 4.31 6.56
CA GLN A 630 -17.50 5.76 6.71
C GLN A 630 -18.33 6.15 7.94
N ILE A 631 -19.43 5.43 8.22
CA ILE A 631 -20.25 5.62 9.44
C ILE A 631 -19.45 5.24 10.69
N ALA A 632 -18.67 4.16 10.66
CA ALA A 632 -17.80 3.80 11.78
C ALA A 632 -16.77 4.89 12.08
N ALA A 633 -16.13 5.45 11.04
CA ALA A 633 -15.18 6.57 11.19
C ALA A 633 -15.84 7.80 11.84
N LEU A 634 -17.04 8.19 11.38
CA LEU A 634 -17.83 9.27 11.98
C LEU A 634 -18.21 8.98 13.44
N ALA A 635 -18.61 7.75 13.75
CA ALA A 635 -18.93 7.33 15.10
C ALA A 635 -17.72 7.40 16.04
N THR A 636 -16.49 7.17 15.55
CA THR A 636 -15.28 7.34 16.38
C THR A 636 -15.04 8.76 16.87
N ILE A 637 -15.66 9.75 16.21
CA ILE A 637 -15.59 11.16 16.55
C ILE A 637 -16.92 11.72 17.06
N GLY A 638 -17.86 10.85 17.42
CA GLY A 638 -19.16 11.22 17.99
C GLY A 638 -20.18 11.76 17.00
N ILE A 639 -20.00 11.54 15.68
CA ILE A 639 -20.96 11.94 14.66
C ILE A 639 -21.84 10.75 14.28
N ASP A 640 -23.14 10.86 14.55
CA ASP A 640 -24.13 9.89 14.11
C ASP A 640 -24.51 10.09 12.64
N ALA A 641 -24.62 8.99 11.89
CA ALA A 641 -24.92 9.02 10.47
C ALA A 641 -25.89 7.91 10.05
N ALA A 642 -26.78 8.24 9.12
CA ALA A 642 -27.75 7.32 8.54
C ALA A 642 -27.22 6.65 7.28
N LEU A 643 -27.37 5.33 7.17
CA LEU A 643 -27.00 4.58 5.97
C LEU A 643 -28.12 4.67 4.94
N TYR A 644 -27.81 4.96 3.67
CA TYR A 644 -28.69 4.63 2.55
C TYR A 644 -28.29 3.24 2.00
N PRO A 645 -29.04 2.16 2.33
CA PRO A 645 -28.57 0.80 2.06
C PRO A 645 -28.53 0.47 0.56
N GLY A 646 -29.54 0.94 -0.19
CA GLY A 646 -29.59 0.77 -1.64
C GLY A 646 -28.38 1.38 -2.35
N SER A 647 -27.85 2.48 -1.80
CA SER A 647 -26.62 3.11 -2.25
C SER A 647 -26.63 3.44 -3.76
N TRP A 648 -25.47 3.69 -4.37
CA TRP A 648 -25.40 4.01 -5.79
C TRP A 648 -25.97 2.90 -6.67
N SER A 649 -25.85 1.63 -6.27
CA SER A 649 -26.36 0.51 -7.05
C SER A 649 -27.88 0.54 -7.24
N ALA A 650 -28.65 0.81 -6.19
CA ALA A 650 -30.09 0.99 -6.33
C ALA A 650 -30.41 2.26 -7.12
N TRP A 651 -29.72 3.36 -6.80
CA TRP A 651 -29.96 4.67 -7.39
C TRP A 651 -29.73 4.70 -8.91
N SER A 652 -28.57 4.20 -9.35
CA SER A 652 -28.17 4.15 -10.75
C SER A 652 -29.04 3.22 -11.59
N SER A 653 -29.66 2.20 -10.98
CA SER A 653 -30.56 1.27 -11.65
C SER A 653 -31.96 1.85 -11.91
N ASP A 654 -32.32 2.95 -11.26
CA ASP A 654 -33.60 3.65 -11.43
C ASP A 654 -33.45 4.78 -12.48
N PRO A 655 -33.96 4.61 -13.71
CA PRO A 655 -33.76 5.57 -14.80
C PRO A 655 -34.41 6.94 -14.53
N ASP A 656 -35.39 7.02 -13.62
CA ASP A 656 -36.09 8.27 -13.31
C ASP A 656 -35.31 9.12 -12.28
N ARG A 657 -34.28 8.56 -11.64
CA ARG A 657 -33.45 9.29 -10.68
C ARG A 657 -32.30 10.04 -11.36
N PRO A 658 -32.04 11.31 -11.02
CA PRO A 658 -30.95 12.07 -11.62
C PRO A 658 -29.57 11.54 -11.20
N ALA A 659 -28.58 11.63 -12.08
CA ALA A 659 -27.17 11.42 -11.76
C ALA A 659 -26.39 12.70 -12.07
N ALA A 660 -25.67 13.22 -11.09
CA ALA A 660 -24.74 14.32 -11.26
C ALA A 660 -23.33 13.77 -11.59
N THR A 661 -22.49 14.60 -12.22
CA THR A 661 -21.10 14.27 -12.61
C THR A 661 -20.19 15.47 -12.34
N GLY A 662 -18.89 15.25 -12.24
CA GLY A 662 -17.90 16.29 -11.89
C GLY A 662 -17.74 16.48 -10.38
N ASP A 663 -16.99 17.51 -10.00
CA ASP A 663 -16.52 17.76 -8.62
C ASP A 663 -17.51 18.48 -7.71
N GLN A 664 -18.59 19.03 -8.26
CA GLN A 664 -19.55 19.83 -7.50
C GLN A 664 -20.65 18.95 -6.90
N PRO A 665 -21.11 19.24 -5.67
CA PRO A 665 -22.30 18.62 -5.10
C PRO A 665 -23.56 19.01 -5.87
#